data_AF-A0A1Y0EIX5-F1
#
_entry.id   AF-A0A1Y0EIX5-F1
#
_cell.length_a   1.000
_cell.length_b   1.000
_cell.length_c   1.000
_cell.angle_alpha   90.00
_cell.angle_beta   90.00
_cell.angle_gamma   90.00
#
_symmetry.space_group_name_H-M   'P 1'
#
loop_
_entity.id
_entity.type
_entity.pdbx_description
1 polymer ?
#
loop_
_entity_poly.entity_id
_entity_poly.type
_entity_poly.pdbx_seq_one_letter_code
_entity_poly.pdbx_strand_id
1 'polypeptide(L)'
;MRKLLIANRGEIAMRVARAARDLGIPTVAVYAEDDAQSRHRQITDEAVALPGSGPAAYLNIDAVIAAARHTGADAVHPGYGFLSERADFAQRCEQADIRFVGPTPDQLAQFGDKAIAIDLAKACQVPVMPSTQGAASLADIEAFFDAQGGSGIVIKAVGGGGGRGMRVVRERGELAAAYARCQSEAKSAFGLDAVYAERLVVRARHIEVQIVGDGQQVIALGERECTLQRRFQKLVEMAPSPRLDAALREQIVGAARRMATQVGYRSLGTFEFLVEENEAGQQVGFVFIEANPRLQVEHTVTEQVTGVDLVETQLKLAQGRSLRDLGLNPEQPPAAKGFSIQLRVNGESIDAQGQAKPSHGQLLPFDPPAGPGVRVDTHGYTGYTPSPLYDTLLAKLIVTSPTADFAEAVRRLKGALAEFRIGGVATNLPLLRALVNLPDFATQNVHTRYLETALPGLVEQAQAIAAQEAKSVLAPIGTGPAKAAVSAEALDDDTLIAVRAPTNGTLIELQVGDGDLVHAGQVVAVIESMKMQHEVVAQAAGRVVDGRGKVGDVVPDQAILYVLDPVDHTSEAAQYSEQADEQRIRPDLQRLIDRQAFLWDENRPEAVKRRRSRNQRTARENVADLLDDDGSFVEYGGLAIAAQAKRRSAEDLIANTPADGLITGVGNVNGAQVAAERARTAIMAYDATVLAGTQGKRNHIKTDRIVEVALRDKLPFVLFGEGGGGRPGDIDFPSISGYQTSSFSSFAQLSGEVPVVGIVSGRCFAGNAAFVGCCDVIIADKSSNIGLAGPAMIEGGGLGIFKPEDVGPAPVQYANGVIDVLVENETEGVAVAKHYLSFFQGKVRDWSAPNPLALRNVVPENRLRAYDSRAAIHGIADAGSVLMLREGFGIGIHTALARIEGRPVGIMANNPRHLGGAIDADAGDKAARFMQLCDAHGLPIVSLIDSPGFMVGPDIEAKAQVRHVSRMFVAAAKLRMPILAVTLRKCYGLGAMAMAGGGWHASHFTVSWPTGEYGPMGLEGAIQLGFKKELEAVPDGPERRALYDQLVAQMYERGHAINVAGNTEIDAVIDPADTRKWLVSGLHATEMHAAKPRGRFVDTW
;
A
#
# COMPACT_ATOMS: atom_id res chain seq x y z
N MET A 1 14.53 -37.05 -4.57
CA MET A 1 13.39 -36.40 -5.24
C MET A 1 12.71 -37.50 -6.04
N ARG A 2 11.45 -37.79 -5.74
CA ARG A 2 10.68 -38.87 -6.36
C ARG A 2 9.75 -38.36 -7.45
N LYS A 3 9.21 -37.15 -7.29
CA LYS A 3 8.28 -36.55 -8.26
C LYS A 3 8.29 -35.04 -8.15
N LEU A 4 8.41 -34.35 -9.28
CA LEU A 4 8.59 -32.91 -9.36
C LEU A 4 7.33 -32.23 -9.90
N LEU A 5 6.75 -31.30 -9.15
CA LEU A 5 5.75 -30.38 -9.67
C LEU A 5 6.45 -29.14 -10.25
N ILE A 6 6.03 -28.73 -11.44
CA ILE A 6 6.56 -27.55 -12.12
C ILE A 6 5.54 -26.43 -11.94
N ALA A 7 5.81 -25.51 -11.00
CA ALA A 7 4.93 -24.39 -10.65
C ALA A 7 5.13 -23.20 -11.60
N ASN A 8 5.04 -23.46 -12.90
CA ASN A 8 5.21 -22.47 -13.95
C ASN A 8 4.57 -22.98 -15.26
N ARG A 9 4.63 -22.16 -16.33
CA ARG A 9 4.06 -22.46 -17.63
C ARG A 9 4.99 -22.10 -18.79
N GLY A 10 4.49 -22.26 -20.02
CA GLY A 10 5.19 -21.83 -21.23
C GLY A 10 6.51 -22.55 -21.46
N GLU A 11 7.49 -21.83 -22.01
CA GLU A 11 8.77 -22.43 -22.43
C GLU A 11 9.56 -23.00 -21.25
N ILE A 12 9.57 -22.29 -20.11
CA ILE A 12 10.36 -22.71 -18.95
C ILE A 12 9.82 -23.98 -18.30
N ALA A 13 8.50 -24.13 -18.26
CA ALA A 13 7.92 -25.38 -17.78
C ALA A 13 8.35 -26.56 -18.67
N MET A 14 8.46 -26.33 -19.99
CA MET A 14 8.97 -27.35 -20.90
C MET A 14 10.46 -27.62 -20.69
N ARG A 15 11.28 -26.59 -20.48
CA ARG A 15 12.71 -26.71 -20.21
C ARG A 15 12.99 -27.52 -18.94
N VAL A 16 12.22 -27.28 -17.88
CA VAL A 16 12.29 -28.03 -16.61
C VAL A 16 11.83 -29.47 -16.79
N ALA A 17 10.72 -29.69 -17.50
CA ALA A 17 10.21 -31.04 -17.75
C ALA A 17 11.22 -31.91 -18.53
N ARG A 18 11.94 -31.31 -19.50
CA ARG A 18 13.00 -32.00 -20.26
C ARG A 18 14.17 -32.43 -19.37
N ALA A 19 14.73 -31.51 -18.57
CA ALA A 19 15.80 -31.87 -17.63
C ALA A 19 15.36 -32.92 -16.60
N ALA A 20 14.14 -32.79 -16.06
CA ALA A 20 13.61 -33.78 -15.12
C ALA A 20 13.49 -35.17 -15.78
N ARG A 21 13.04 -35.22 -17.03
CA ARG A 21 12.96 -36.46 -17.81
C ARG A 21 14.33 -37.10 -18.05
N ASP A 22 15.34 -36.31 -18.39
CA ASP A 22 16.71 -36.80 -18.60
C ASP A 22 17.31 -37.39 -17.30
N LEU A 23 16.84 -36.91 -16.14
CA LEU A 23 17.16 -37.45 -14.82
C LEU A 23 16.24 -38.59 -14.36
N GLY A 24 15.26 -39.00 -15.17
CA GLY A 24 14.28 -40.03 -14.82
C GLY A 24 13.34 -39.62 -13.68
N ILE A 25 13.09 -38.33 -13.49
CA ILE A 25 12.21 -37.79 -12.45
C ILE A 25 10.81 -37.56 -13.04
N PRO A 26 9.76 -38.26 -12.56
CA PRO A 26 8.38 -38.00 -12.95
C PRO A 26 7.95 -36.56 -12.67
N THR A 27 7.16 -35.98 -13.58
CA THR A 27 6.81 -34.56 -13.61
C THR A 27 5.30 -34.32 -13.55
N VAL A 28 4.92 -33.23 -12.88
CA VAL A 28 3.54 -32.73 -12.83
C VAL A 28 3.51 -31.30 -13.36
N ALA A 29 2.78 -31.04 -14.44
CA ALA A 29 2.42 -29.69 -14.84
C ALA A 29 1.24 -29.16 -14.03
N VAL A 30 1.23 -27.86 -13.77
CA VAL A 30 0.01 -27.14 -13.38
C VAL A 30 -0.40 -26.20 -14.50
N TYR A 31 -1.70 -26.01 -14.73
CA TYR A 31 -2.17 -25.14 -15.81
C TYR A 31 -3.46 -24.40 -15.45
N ALA A 32 -3.60 -23.16 -15.91
CA ALA A 32 -4.83 -22.38 -15.82
C ALA A 32 -5.81 -22.74 -16.95
N GLU A 33 -7.08 -22.34 -16.83
CA GLU A 33 -8.12 -22.65 -17.85
C GLU A 33 -7.74 -22.17 -19.25
N ASP A 34 -7.23 -20.94 -19.37
CA ASP A 34 -6.81 -20.32 -20.63
C ASP A 34 -5.46 -20.84 -21.16
N ASP A 35 -4.75 -21.65 -20.38
CA ASP A 35 -3.46 -22.26 -20.74
C ASP A 35 -3.57 -23.76 -21.01
N ALA A 36 -4.81 -24.30 -21.10
CA ALA A 36 -5.08 -25.73 -21.27
C ALA A 36 -4.49 -26.34 -22.54
N GLN A 37 -4.26 -25.53 -23.58
CA GLN A 37 -3.64 -25.95 -24.84
C GLN A 37 -2.11 -25.80 -24.84
N SER A 38 -1.50 -25.29 -23.77
CA SER A 38 -0.06 -25.08 -23.71
C SER A 38 0.72 -26.39 -23.76
N ARG A 39 1.82 -26.39 -24.50
CA ARG A 39 2.58 -27.62 -24.79
C ARG A 39 3.24 -28.23 -23.55
N HIS A 40 3.49 -27.47 -22.50
CA HIS A 40 4.06 -27.99 -21.24
C HIS A 40 3.16 -29.04 -20.57
N ARG A 41 1.83 -28.90 -20.70
CA ARG A 41 0.85 -29.89 -20.23
C ARG A 41 1.00 -31.24 -20.94
N GLN A 42 1.35 -31.22 -22.22
CA GLN A 42 1.38 -32.42 -23.06
C GLN A 42 2.68 -33.23 -22.90
N ILE A 43 3.75 -32.61 -22.36
CA ILE A 43 5.06 -33.25 -22.25
C ILE A 43 5.42 -33.67 -20.83
N THR A 44 4.58 -33.36 -19.85
CA THR A 44 4.74 -33.83 -18.45
C THR A 44 3.96 -35.13 -18.25
N ASP A 45 4.31 -35.90 -17.21
CA ASP A 45 3.71 -37.22 -16.98
C ASP A 45 2.27 -37.10 -16.45
N GLU A 46 2.00 -36.07 -15.65
CA GLU A 46 0.68 -35.72 -15.13
C GLU A 46 0.45 -34.21 -15.23
N ALA A 47 -0.82 -33.79 -15.24
CA ALA A 47 -1.17 -32.37 -15.25
C ALA A 47 -2.39 -32.08 -14.36
N VAL A 48 -2.32 -31.00 -13.59
CA VAL A 48 -3.37 -30.56 -12.66
C VAL A 48 -3.85 -29.17 -13.06
N ALA A 49 -5.17 -29.00 -13.20
CA ALA A 49 -5.76 -27.69 -13.43
C ALA A 49 -5.71 -26.84 -12.14
N LEU A 50 -5.25 -25.61 -12.24
CA LEU A 50 -5.35 -24.60 -11.20
C LEU A 50 -6.68 -23.85 -11.32
N PRO A 51 -7.28 -23.43 -10.20
CA PRO A 51 -8.50 -22.62 -10.25
C PRO A 51 -8.20 -21.23 -10.83
N GLY A 52 -9.01 -20.82 -11.80
CA GLY A 52 -8.94 -19.49 -12.43
C GLY A 52 -8.21 -19.47 -13.78
N SER A 53 -8.00 -18.26 -14.29
CA SER A 53 -7.36 -17.97 -15.57
C SER A 53 -6.27 -16.90 -15.43
N GLY A 54 -5.36 -16.85 -16.40
CA GLY A 54 -4.27 -15.90 -16.47
C GLY A 54 -3.20 -16.08 -15.38
N PRO A 55 -2.31 -15.08 -15.23
CA PRO A 55 -1.18 -15.14 -14.30
C PRO A 55 -1.55 -15.40 -12.82
N ALA A 56 -2.73 -14.96 -12.39
CA ALA A 56 -3.18 -15.09 -11.00
C ALA A 56 -3.31 -16.56 -10.55
N ALA A 57 -3.65 -17.47 -11.45
CA ALA A 57 -3.76 -18.90 -11.14
C ALA A 57 -2.41 -19.47 -10.67
N TYR A 58 -1.32 -19.12 -11.35
CA TYR A 58 0.04 -19.57 -11.03
C TYR A 58 0.66 -18.86 -9.81
N LEU A 59 0.06 -17.76 -9.33
CA LEU A 59 0.45 -17.07 -8.10
C LEU A 59 -0.25 -17.62 -6.84
N ASN A 60 -1.21 -18.54 -7.00
CA ASN A 60 -1.94 -19.10 -5.88
C ASN A 60 -1.11 -20.20 -5.18
N ILE A 61 -0.38 -19.79 -4.14
CA ILE A 61 0.47 -20.66 -3.32
C ILE A 61 -0.29 -21.89 -2.80
N ASP A 62 -1.50 -21.69 -2.27
CA ASP A 62 -2.28 -22.77 -1.68
C ASP A 62 -2.72 -23.78 -2.74
N ALA A 63 -3.12 -23.33 -3.92
CA ALA A 63 -3.49 -24.20 -5.04
C ALA A 63 -2.30 -25.01 -5.56
N VAL A 64 -1.11 -24.39 -5.67
CA VAL A 64 0.12 -25.08 -6.10
C VAL A 64 0.55 -26.13 -5.08
N ILE A 65 0.52 -25.82 -3.79
CA ILE A 65 0.83 -26.79 -2.71
C ILE A 65 -0.20 -27.91 -2.67
N ALA A 66 -1.49 -27.60 -2.86
CA ALA A 66 -2.54 -28.60 -2.93
C ALA A 66 -2.33 -29.54 -4.13
N ALA A 67 -1.97 -29.02 -5.30
CA ALA A 67 -1.65 -29.82 -6.49
C ALA A 67 -0.44 -30.74 -6.25
N ALA A 68 0.62 -30.24 -5.59
CA ALA A 68 1.79 -31.04 -5.24
C ALA A 68 1.42 -32.20 -4.30
N ARG A 69 0.66 -31.91 -3.24
CA ARG A 69 0.19 -32.92 -2.28
C ARG A 69 -0.72 -33.96 -2.93
N HIS A 70 -1.67 -33.51 -3.74
CA HIS A 70 -2.63 -34.39 -4.42
C HIS A 70 -1.94 -35.39 -5.35
N THR A 71 -0.89 -34.96 -6.05
CA THR A 71 -0.15 -35.80 -6.99
C THR A 71 1.03 -36.55 -6.35
N GLY A 72 1.29 -36.33 -5.06
CA GLY A 72 2.43 -36.92 -4.36
C GLY A 72 3.80 -36.36 -4.79
N ALA A 73 3.84 -35.17 -5.38
CA ALA A 73 5.09 -34.48 -5.69
C ALA A 73 5.82 -34.08 -4.40
N ASP A 74 7.08 -34.51 -4.26
CA ASP A 74 7.92 -34.22 -3.09
C ASP A 74 8.89 -33.06 -3.33
N ALA A 75 8.84 -32.44 -4.51
CA ALA A 75 9.55 -31.22 -4.84
C ALA A 75 8.74 -30.32 -5.78
N VAL A 76 9.02 -29.01 -5.74
CA VAL A 76 8.45 -28.01 -6.64
C VAL A 76 9.55 -27.18 -7.28
N HIS A 77 9.54 -27.08 -8.61
CA HIS A 77 10.37 -26.15 -9.37
C HIS A 77 9.54 -24.94 -9.79
N PRO A 78 9.87 -23.72 -9.33
CA PRO A 78 9.08 -22.53 -9.64
C PRO A 78 9.47 -21.87 -10.97
N GLY A 79 10.57 -22.28 -11.60
CA GLY A 79 11.04 -21.68 -12.86
C GLY A 79 11.55 -20.26 -12.64
N TYR A 80 11.03 -19.32 -13.43
CA TYR A 80 11.28 -17.88 -13.27
C TYR A 80 9.96 -17.08 -13.34
N GLY A 81 9.92 -15.88 -12.75
CA GLY A 81 8.65 -15.17 -12.54
C GLY A 81 7.72 -15.91 -11.57
N PHE A 82 6.45 -15.48 -11.48
CA PHE A 82 5.47 -16.04 -10.55
C PHE A 82 6.00 -16.17 -9.11
N LEU A 83 6.08 -17.39 -8.58
CA LEU A 83 6.47 -17.68 -7.19
C LEU A 83 7.98 -17.95 -7.02
N SER A 84 8.79 -17.79 -8.07
CA SER A 84 10.22 -18.17 -8.04
C SER A 84 11.10 -17.34 -7.11
N GLU A 85 10.69 -16.13 -6.75
CA GLU A 85 11.41 -15.24 -5.83
C GLU A 85 10.67 -15.07 -4.49
N ARG A 86 9.58 -15.82 -4.28
CA ARG A 86 8.69 -15.65 -3.12
C ARG A 86 9.20 -16.46 -1.94
N ALA A 87 9.81 -15.78 -0.97
CA ALA A 87 10.31 -16.40 0.27
C ALA A 87 9.20 -17.12 1.05
N ASP A 88 7.99 -16.55 1.10
CA ASP A 88 6.82 -17.16 1.73
C ASP A 88 6.37 -18.43 1.02
N PHE A 89 6.48 -18.51 -0.31
CA PHE A 89 6.19 -19.75 -1.04
C PHE A 89 7.19 -20.86 -0.69
N ALA A 90 8.49 -20.55 -0.69
CA ALA A 90 9.53 -21.51 -0.31
C ALA A 90 9.33 -22.01 1.13
N GLN A 91 8.99 -21.12 2.06
CA GLN A 91 8.68 -21.47 3.46
C GLN A 91 7.43 -22.37 3.56
N ARG A 92 6.38 -22.06 2.80
CA ARG A 92 5.16 -22.89 2.77
C ARG A 92 5.41 -24.27 2.15
N CYS A 93 6.33 -24.38 1.18
CA CYS A 93 6.80 -25.68 0.68
C CYS A 93 7.51 -26.48 1.79
N GLU A 94 8.43 -25.87 2.54
CA GLU A 94 9.13 -26.54 3.65
C GLU A 94 8.16 -27.02 4.74
N GLN A 95 7.19 -26.18 5.13
CA GLN A 95 6.12 -26.54 6.08
C GLN A 95 5.21 -27.67 5.59
N ALA A 96 5.18 -27.90 4.27
CA ALA A 96 4.39 -28.95 3.64
C ALA A 96 5.19 -30.22 3.33
N ASP A 97 6.43 -30.32 3.81
CA ASP A 97 7.38 -31.39 3.47
C ASP A 97 7.64 -31.53 1.95
N ILE A 98 7.52 -30.41 1.23
CA ILE A 98 7.78 -30.31 -0.21
C ILE A 98 9.08 -29.55 -0.41
N ARG A 99 10.00 -30.12 -1.19
CA ARG A 99 11.27 -29.47 -1.46
C ARG A 99 11.15 -28.35 -2.50
N PHE A 100 11.44 -27.13 -2.10
CA PHE A 100 11.60 -26.02 -3.03
C PHE A 100 12.92 -26.15 -3.82
N VAL A 101 12.85 -26.17 -5.15
CA VAL A 101 14.03 -26.21 -6.02
C VAL A 101 14.53 -24.78 -6.28
N GLY A 102 15.27 -24.25 -5.32
CA GLY A 102 15.80 -22.88 -5.35
C GLY A 102 16.64 -22.56 -4.11
N PRO A 103 17.02 -21.28 -3.93
CA PRO A 103 17.67 -20.82 -2.70
C PRO A 103 16.80 -21.03 -1.45
N THR A 104 17.40 -20.86 -0.27
CA THR A 104 16.66 -20.93 1.00
C THR A 104 15.64 -19.77 1.13
N PRO A 105 14.58 -19.90 1.95
CA PRO A 105 13.68 -18.78 2.23
C PRO A 105 14.41 -17.51 2.71
N ASP A 106 15.44 -17.66 3.55
CA ASP A 106 16.24 -16.54 4.04
C ASP A 106 17.04 -15.86 2.92
N GLN A 107 17.64 -16.65 2.02
CA GLN A 107 18.34 -16.12 0.84
C GLN A 107 17.38 -15.44 -0.13
N LEU A 108 16.16 -15.97 -0.32
CA LEU A 108 15.12 -15.33 -1.12
C LEU A 108 14.69 -14.00 -0.50
N ALA A 109 14.51 -13.93 0.82
CA ALA A 109 14.19 -12.69 1.51
C ALA A 109 15.33 -11.66 1.43
N GLN A 110 16.58 -12.13 1.60
CA GLN A 110 17.77 -11.29 1.56
C GLN A 110 17.99 -10.64 0.18
N PHE A 111 17.86 -11.42 -0.90
CA PHE A 111 18.04 -10.92 -2.26
C PHE A 111 16.77 -10.33 -2.87
N GLY A 112 15.59 -10.60 -2.28
CA GLY A 112 14.32 -9.97 -2.65
C GLY A 112 14.18 -8.52 -2.15
N ASP A 113 15.02 -8.10 -1.19
CA ASP A 113 15.12 -6.71 -0.74
C ASP A 113 16.40 -6.07 -1.31
N LYS A 114 16.22 -5.08 -2.20
CA LYS A 114 17.32 -4.38 -2.85
C LYS A 114 18.25 -3.67 -1.86
N ALA A 115 17.72 -3.11 -0.76
CA ALA A 115 18.55 -2.42 0.23
C ALA A 115 19.47 -3.42 0.96
N ILE A 116 18.93 -4.57 1.35
CA ILE A 116 19.70 -5.63 2.02
C ILE A 116 20.77 -6.20 1.08
N ALA A 117 20.44 -6.43 -0.19
CA ALA A 117 21.40 -6.89 -1.20
C ALA A 117 22.53 -5.87 -1.44
N ILE A 118 22.23 -4.58 -1.47
CA ILE A 118 23.21 -3.49 -1.60
C ILE A 118 24.12 -3.41 -0.36
N ASP A 119 23.58 -3.58 0.84
CA ASP A 119 24.38 -3.57 2.06
C ASP A 119 25.31 -4.80 2.15
N LEU A 120 24.86 -5.97 1.68
CA LEU A 120 25.73 -7.14 1.49
C LEU A 120 26.86 -6.83 0.50
N ALA A 121 26.56 -6.18 -0.63
CA ALA A 121 27.58 -5.79 -1.61
C ALA A 121 28.65 -4.88 -0.99
N LYS A 122 28.23 -3.85 -0.25
CA LYS A 122 29.15 -2.96 0.50
C LYS A 122 30.01 -3.73 1.51
N ALA A 123 29.40 -4.63 2.29
CA ALA A 123 30.11 -5.47 3.25
C ALA A 123 31.16 -6.37 2.58
N CYS A 124 30.88 -6.84 1.37
CA CYS A 124 31.79 -7.63 0.54
C CYS A 124 32.79 -6.78 -0.27
N GLN A 125 32.83 -5.46 -0.03
CA GLN A 125 33.65 -4.50 -0.76
C GLN A 125 33.42 -4.55 -2.28
N VAL A 126 32.17 -4.77 -2.68
CA VAL A 126 31.74 -4.70 -4.08
C VAL A 126 31.21 -3.29 -4.34
N PRO A 127 31.68 -2.61 -5.41
CA PRO A 127 31.19 -1.27 -5.75
C PRO A 127 29.68 -1.28 -5.97
N VAL A 128 28.97 -0.30 -5.41
CA VAL A 128 27.53 -0.09 -5.60
C VAL A 128 27.29 1.29 -6.17
N MET A 129 26.15 1.48 -6.84
CA MET A 129 25.79 2.80 -7.36
C MET A 129 25.69 3.81 -6.21
N PRO A 130 26.37 4.97 -6.28
CA PRO A 130 26.13 6.05 -5.33
C PRO A 130 24.65 6.44 -5.38
N SER A 131 24.01 6.49 -4.22
CA SER A 131 22.61 6.84 -4.09
C SER A 131 22.33 7.56 -2.79
N THR A 132 21.22 8.29 -2.73
CA THR A 132 20.63 8.74 -1.47
C THR A 132 20.01 7.57 -0.72
N GLN A 133 19.76 7.74 0.59
CA GLN A 133 18.94 6.79 1.35
C GLN A 133 17.45 6.96 1.00
N GLY A 134 16.62 5.93 1.24
CA GLY A 134 15.21 5.92 0.85
C GLY A 134 14.39 7.08 1.45
N ALA A 135 13.37 7.54 0.70
CA ALA A 135 12.56 8.72 1.00
C ALA A 135 13.37 10.02 1.17
N ALA A 136 14.33 10.24 0.27
CA ALA A 136 15.18 11.44 0.26
C ALA A 136 14.35 12.69 -0.03
N SER A 137 14.56 13.74 0.76
CA SER A 137 13.95 15.05 0.52
C SER A 137 14.54 15.70 -0.74
N LEU A 138 13.88 16.74 -1.26
CA LEU A 138 14.45 17.55 -2.35
C LEU A 138 15.84 18.11 -1.98
N ALA A 139 16.03 18.54 -0.73
CA ALA A 139 17.31 19.06 -0.24
C ALA A 139 18.40 17.98 -0.24
N ASP A 140 18.07 16.74 0.14
CA ASP A 140 19.01 15.61 0.09
C ASP A 140 19.41 15.29 -1.35
N ILE A 141 18.47 15.36 -2.28
CA ILE A 141 18.70 15.12 -3.70
C ILE A 141 19.50 16.25 -4.36
N GLU A 142 19.29 17.51 -3.95
CA GLU A 142 20.10 18.66 -4.37
C GLU A 142 21.54 18.54 -3.87
N ALA A 143 21.72 18.20 -2.59
CA ALA A 143 23.06 17.95 -2.02
C ALA A 143 23.75 16.76 -2.70
N PHE A 144 23.01 15.69 -2.99
CA PHE A 144 23.52 14.53 -3.71
C PHE A 144 23.91 14.87 -5.16
N PHE A 145 23.10 15.67 -5.87
CA PHE A 145 23.39 16.16 -7.21
C PHE A 145 24.70 16.94 -7.24
N ASP A 146 24.90 17.85 -6.29
CA ASP A 146 26.12 18.65 -6.17
C ASP A 146 27.36 17.77 -5.92
N ALA A 147 27.21 16.74 -5.07
CA ALA A 147 28.26 15.78 -4.80
C ALA A 147 28.65 14.91 -6.02
N GLN A 148 27.79 14.79 -7.05
CA GLN A 148 28.11 14.02 -8.26
C GLN A 148 28.95 14.80 -9.29
N GLY A 149 29.29 16.06 -9.02
CA GLY A 149 30.29 16.82 -9.79
C GLY A 149 29.97 17.00 -11.28
N GLY A 150 28.68 17.09 -11.64
CA GLY A 150 28.23 17.29 -13.03
C GLY A 150 27.85 16.02 -13.80
N SER A 151 27.94 14.83 -13.18
CA SER A 151 27.54 13.55 -13.81
C SER A 151 26.02 13.43 -14.07
N GLY A 152 25.21 14.27 -13.41
CA GLY A 152 23.76 14.16 -13.36
C GLY A 152 23.28 13.03 -12.44
N ILE A 153 21.97 12.97 -12.22
CA ILE A 153 21.33 11.95 -11.36
C ILE A 153 20.08 11.37 -12.02
N VAL A 154 19.61 10.24 -11.50
CA VAL A 154 18.29 9.68 -11.80
C VAL A 154 17.49 9.63 -10.51
N ILE A 155 16.40 10.40 -10.46
CA ILE A 155 15.41 10.32 -9.38
C ILE A 155 14.51 9.12 -9.68
N LYS A 156 14.30 8.24 -8.71
CA LYS A 156 13.53 7.00 -8.82
C LYS A 156 12.53 6.87 -7.68
N ALA A 157 11.36 6.30 -7.95
CA ALA A 157 10.42 5.89 -6.91
C ALA A 157 10.97 4.71 -6.09
N VAL A 158 10.80 4.73 -4.76
CA VAL A 158 11.26 3.65 -3.86
C VAL A 158 10.55 2.32 -4.14
N GLY A 159 9.31 2.34 -4.66
CA GLY A 159 8.53 1.16 -5.04
C GLY A 159 8.44 0.87 -6.54
N GLY A 160 9.20 1.58 -7.40
CA GLY A 160 9.04 1.52 -8.85
C GLY A 160 9.90 0.45 -9.53
N GLY A 161 9.29 -0.38 -10.38
CA GLY A 161 9.95 -1.31 -11.30
C GLY A 161 9.62 -1.02 -12.78
N GLY A 162 10.49 -1.43 -13.71
CA GLY A 162 10.21 -1.38 -15.16
C GLY A 162 10.21 0.01 -15.81
N GLY A 163 10.95 0.99 -15.25
CA GLY A 163 11.16 2.29 -15.89
C GLY A 163 10.06 3.34 -15.67
N ARG A 164 8.99 3.00 -14.95
CA ARG A 164 7.93 3.94 -14.53
C ARG A 164 8.34 4.64 -13.24
N GLY A 165 8.09 5.95 -13.13
CA GLY A 165 8.50 6.74 -11.98
C GLY A 165 10.01 6.99 -11.88
N MET A 166 10.68 7.24 -13.00
CA MET A 166 12.09 7.66 -13.06
C MET A 166 12.26 8.97 -13.82
N ARG A 167 13.16 9.85 -13.35
CA ARG A 167 13.50 11.11 -14.03
C ARG A 167 15.00 11.33 -14.05
N VAL A 168 15.56 11.46 -15.25
CA VAL A 168 16.94 11.87 -15.46
C VAL A 168 17.02 13.38 -15.25
N VAL A 169 17.98 13.83 -14.45
CA VAL A 169 18.25 15.25 -14.21
C VAL A 169 19.72 15.52 -14.50
N ARG A 170 19.98 16.44 -15.44
CA ARG A 170 21.35 16.82 -15.84
C ARG A 170 21.70 18.22 -15.39
N GLU A 171 20.70 19.09 -15.27
CA GLU A 171 20.88 20.47 -14.87
C GLU A 171 20.20 20.74 -13.53
N ARG A 172 20.84 21.55 -12.68
CA ARG A 172 20.34 21.87 -11.34
C ARG A 172 18.93 22.48 -11.37
N GLY A 173 18.64 23.32 -12.37
CA GLY A 173 17.33 23.98 -12.50
C GLY A 173 16.16 23.02 -12.74
N GLU A 174 16.42 21.79 -13.16
CA GLU A 174 15.38 20.78 -13.45
C GLU A 174 14.99 19.96 -12.21
N LEU A 175 15.79 20.00 -11.13
CA LEU A 175 15.67 19.13 -9.96
C LEU A 175 14.29 19.21 -9.29
N ALA A 176 13.83 20.42 -8.97
CA ALA A 176 12.54 20.61 -8.28
C ALA A 176 11.36 20.08 -9.11
N ALA A 177 11.34 20.36 -10.42
CA ALA A 177 10.29 19.90 -11.32
C ALA A 177 10.36 18.39 -11.60
N ALA A 178 11.56 17.81 -11.65
CA ALA A 178 11.76 16.37 -11.82
C ALA A 178 11.37 15.61 -10.55
N TYR A 179 11.73 16.12 -9.36
CA TYR A 179 11.35 15.58 -8.06
C TYR A 179 9.82 15.55 -7.90
N ALA A 180 9.14 16.69 -8.07
CA ALA A 180 7.69 16.77 -7.93
C ALA A 180 6.94 15.85 -8.92
N ARG A 181 7.42 15.76 -10.17
CA ARG A 181 6.84 14.85 -11.17
C ARG A 181 7.08 13.39 -10.81
N CYS A 182 8.28 13.04 -10.34
CA CYS A 182 8.61 11.68 -9.93
C CYS A 182 7.79 11.27 -8.70
N GLN A 183 7.58 12.16 -7.73
CA GLN A 183 6.69 11.92 -6.59
C GLN A 183 5.22 11.75 -7.01
N SER A 184 4.72 12.61 -7.90
CA SER A 184 3.35 12.54 -8.39
C SER A 184 3.08 11.23 -9.14
N GLU A 185 4.00 10.83 -10.01
CA GLU A 185 3.92 9.56 -10.73
C GLU A 185 4.08 8.36 -9.79
N ALA A 186 5.00 8.44 -8.82
CA ALA A 186 5.17 7.40 -7.80
C ALA A 186 3.91 7.22 -6.94
N LYS A 187 3.28 8.33 -6.54
CA LYS A 187 2.03 8.37 -5.79
C LYS A 187 0.86 7.79 -6.60
N SER A 188 0.75 8.16 -7.87
CA SER A 188 -0.31 7.68 -8.76
C SER A 188 -0.15 6.20 -9.14
N ALA A 189 1.08 5.72 -9.33
CA ALA A 189 1.36 4.36 -9.80
C ALA A 189 1.56 3.35 -8.66
N PHE A 190 2.12 3.76 -7.51
CA PHE A 190 2.56 2.86 -6.43
C PHE A 190 2.00 3.24 -5.06
N GLY A 191 1.20 4.31 -4.94
CA GLY A 191 0.59 4.74 -3.68
C GLY A 191 1.57 5.31 -2.65
N LEU A 192 2.85 5.44 -3.00
CA LEU A 192 3.93 5.97 -2.17
C LEU A 192 4.64 7.09 -2.94
N ASP A 193 4.81 8.26 -2.33
CA ASP A 193 5.54 9.40 -2.93
C ASP A 193 7.03 9.42 -2.56
N ALA A 194 7.50 8.38 -1.88
CA ALA A 194 8.90 8.22 -1.53
C ALA A 194 9.77 8.04 -2.78
N VAL A 195 10.75 8.91 -2.94
CA VAL A 195 11.74 8.88 -4.02
C VAL A 195 13.16 8.86 -3.44
N TYR A 196 14.12 8.43 -4.26
CA TYR A 196 15.55 8.47 -3.98
C TYR A 196 16.29 8.83 -5.28
N ALA A 197 17.53 9.28 -5.18
CA ALA A 197 18.36 9.57 -6.34
C ALA A 197 19.55 8.60 -6.42
N GLU A 198 19.87 8.14 -7.62
CA GLU A 198 21.10 7.43 -7.96
C GLU A 198 21.94 8.27 -8.92
N ARG A 199 23.26 8.09 -8.94
CA ARG A 199 24.12 8.71 -9.95
C ARG A 199 23.70 8.28 -11.35
N LEU A 200 23.61 9.23 -12.28
CA LEU A 200 23.27 8.94 -13.66
C LEU A 200 24.43 8.23 -14.36
N VAL A 201 24.16 7.04 -14.91
CA VAL A 201 25.05 6.38 -15.87
C VAL A 201 24.45 6.51 -17.27
N VAL A 202 25.14 7.27 -18.12
CA VAL A 202 24.66 7.61 -19.48
C VAL A 202 24.94 6.47 -20.45
N ARG A 203 26.14 5.89 -20.38
CA ARG A 203 26.59 4.77 -21.21
C ARG A 203 27.04 3.64 -20.28
N ALA A 204 26.34 2.52 -20.34
CA ALA A 204 26.73 1.33 -19.61
C ALA A 204 26.51 0.07 -20.44
N ARG A 205 27.23 -0.99 -20.07
CA ARG A 205 26.92 -2.37 -20.41
C ARG A 205 26.27 -3.05 -19.21
N HIS A 206 25.26 -3.87 -19.48
CA HIS A 206 24.61 -4.68 -18.47
C HIS A 206 25.27 -6.06 -18.48
N ILE A 207 26.03 -6.38 -17.43
CA ILE A 207 26.77 -7.64 -17.30
C ILE A 207 26.22 -8.44 -16.14
N GLU A 208 26.06 -9.74 -16.34
CA GLU A 208 25.55 -10.66 -15.34
C GLU A 208 26.55 -11.78 -15.08
N VAL A 209 26.57 -12.32 -13.87
CA VAL A 209 27.38 -13.50 -13.54
C VAL A 209 26.49 -14.66 -13.11
N GLN A 210 26.62 -15.82 -13.76
CA GLN A 210 25.95 -17.04 -13.34
C GLN A 210 26.62 -17.63 -12.10
N ILE A 211 25.89 -17.69 -10.99
CA ILE A 211 26.31 -18.35 -9.75
C ILE A 211 25.61 -19.69 -9.60
N VAL A 212 26.34 -20.67 -9.09
CA VAL A 212 25.84 -21.96 -8.63
C VAL A 212 26.46 -22.24 -7.26
N GLY A 213 25.64 -22.61 -6.28
CA GLY A 213 26.11 -22.97 -4.95
C GLY A 213 25.39 -24.17 -4.36
N ASP A 214 26.09 -24.95 -3.54
CA ASP A 214 25.53 -26.11 -2.83
C ASP A 214 25.23 -25.81 -1.34
N GLY A 215 25.40 -24.56 -0.91
CA GLY A 215 25.30 -24.13 0.48
C GLY A 215 26.63 -24.14 1.24
N GLN A 216 27.68 -24.75 0.68
CA GLN A 216 29.03 -24.80 1.26
C GLN A 216 30.07 -24.19 0.33
N GLN A 217 29.99 -24.52 -0.96
CA GLN A 217 30.86 -24.05 -2.01
C GLN A 217 30.05 -23.29 -3.07
N VAL A 218 30.72 -22.34 -3.71
CA VAL A 218 30.13 -21.49 -4.75
C VAL A 218 31.06 -21.44 -5.95
N ILE A 219 30.49 -21.61 -7.15
CA ILE A 219 31.17 -21.50 -8.43
C ILE A 219 30.48 -20.44 -9.29
N ALA A 220 31.28 -19.65 -10.01
CA ALA A 220 30.81 -18.74 -11.05
C ALA A 220 31.08 -19.38 -12.42
N LEU A 221 30.04 -19.49 -13.27
CA LEU A 221 30.11 -20.16 -14.58
C LEU A 221 30.38 -19.19 -15.74
N GLY A 222 30.85 -17.97 -15.42
CA GLY A 222 31.12 -16.90 -16.38
C GLY A 222 29.99 -15.89 -16.48
N GLU A 223 30.22 -14.90 -17.34
CA GLU A 223 29.37 -13.74 -17.49
C GLU A 223 28.45 -13.79 -18.73
N ARG A 224 27.36 -13.03 -18.66
CA ARG A 224 26.49 -12.72 -19.80
C ARG A 224 26.43 -11.22 -20.04
N GLU A 225 26.30 -10.84 -21.30
CA GLU A 225 26.03 -9.47 -21.73
C GLU A 225 24.57 -9.33 -22.15
N CYS A 226 23.84 -8.51 -21.40
CA CYS A 226 22.41 -8.26 -21.58
C CYS A 226 22.15 -6.79 -21.92
N THR A 227 23.11 -6.12 -22.56
CA THR A 227 23.12 -4.67 -22.82
C THR A 227 22.00 -4.20 -23.75
N LEU A 228 21.59 -5.03 -24.72
CA LEU A 228 20.57 -4.67 -25.71
C LEU A 228 19.15 -4.92 -25.17
N GLN A 229 18.57 -3.85 -24.62
CA GLN A 229 17.25 -3.86 -23.98
C GLN A 229 16.35 -2.76 -24.55
N ARG A 230 15.04 -3.01 -24.65
CA ARG A 230 14.03 -2.00 -25.01
C ARG A 230 13.19 -1.67 -23.78
N ARG A 231 13.31 -0.43 -23.26
CA ARG A 231 12.61 -0.01 -22.03
C ARG A 231 12.76 -1.03 -20.89
N PHE A 232 14.00 -1.46 -20.63
CA PHE A 232 14.37 -2.48 -19.63
C PHE A 232 13.94 -3.93 -19.94
N GLN A 233 13.31 -4.19 -21.09
CA GLN A 233 13.06 -5.56 -21.56
C GLN A 233 14.29 -6.08 -22.34
N LYS A 234 14.93 -7.13 -21.85
CA LYS A 234 16.08 -7.76 -22.53
C LYS A 234 15.61 -8.39 -23.85
N LEU A 235 16.30 -8.12 -24.95
CA LEU A 235 15.99 -8.66 -26.28
C LEU A 235 17.09 -9.56 -26.83
N VAL A 236 18.35 -9.24 -26.49
CA VAL A 236 19.53 -9.96 -26.93
C VAL A 236 20.46 -10.19 -25.75
N GLU A 237 20.90 -11.42 -25.60
CA GLU A 237 21.81 -11.86 -24.54
C GLU A 237 22.97 -12.64 -25.14
N MET A 238 24.17 -12.46 -24.59
CA MET A 238 25.40 -13.06 -25.14
C MET A 238 26.24 -13.67 -24.03
N ALA A 239 26.93 -14.76 -24.31
CA ALA A 239 27.94 -15.32 -23.41
C ALA A 239 29.15 -15.83 -24.21
N PRO A 240 30.39 -15.61 -23.75
CA PRO A 240 30.78 -14.54 -22.81
C PRO A 240 30.55 -13.15 -23.45
N SER A 241 30.80 -12.05 -22.71
CA SER A 241 30.74 -10.71 -23.31
C SER A 241 31.89 -10.54 -24.32
N PRO A 242 31.62 -10.17 -25.58
CA PRO A 242 32.65 -9.97 -26.61
C PRO A 242 33.49 -8.71 -26.40
N ARG A 243 33.05 -7.75 -25.57
CA ARG A 243 33.71 -6.45 -25.39
C ARG A 243 34.19 -6.18 -23.97
N LEU A 244 33.82 -7.00 -22.98
CA LEU A 244 34.27 -6.81 -21.60
C LEU A 244 35.79 -7.02 -21.46
N ASP A 245 36.46 -6.03 -20.88
CA ASP A 245 37.91 -6.08 -20.60
C ASP A 245 38.25 -7.28 -19.70
N ALA A 246 39.43 -7.89 -19.92
CA ALA A 246 39.82 -9.10 -19.20
C ALA A 246 40.00 -8.86 -17.69
N ALA A 247 40.63 -7.76 -17.29
CA ALA A 247 40.82 -7.44 -15.88
C ALA A 247 39.47 -7.10 -15.22
N LEU A 248 38.61 -6.37 -15.92
CA LEU A 248 37.28 -6.05 -15.41
C LEU A 248 36.39 -7.30 -15.28
N ARG A 249 36.48 -8.24 -16.23
CA ARG A 249 35.80 -9.55 -16.16
C ARG A 249 36.18 -10.30 -14.89
N GLU A 250 37.47 -10.43 -14.60
CA GLU A 250 37.95 -11.10 -13.39
C GLU A 250 37.42 -10.43 -12.11
N GLN A 251 37.40 -9.10 -12.08
CA GLN A 251 36.88 -8.34 -10.94
C GLN A 251 35.38 -8.56 -10.72
N ILE A 252 34.57 -8.50 -11.78
CA ILE A 252 33.11 -8.69 -11.73
C ILE A 252 32.76 -10.12 -11.31
N VAL A 253 33.37 -11.11 -11.95
CA VAL A 253 33.17 -12.53 -11.60
C VAL A 253 33.62 -12.80 -10.16
N GLY A 254 34.76 -12.23 -9.76
CA GLY A 254 35.23 -12.31 -8.38
C GLY A 254 34.29 -11.64 -7.37
N ALA A 255 33.68 -10.51 -7.71
CA ALA A 255 32.72 -9.80 -6.86
C ALA A 255 31.46 -10.63 -6.62
N ALA A 256 30.84 -11.17 -7.68
CA ALA A 256 29.68 -12.05 -7.57
C ALA A 256 29.99 -13.29 -6.71
N ARG A 257 31.14 -13.94 -6.94
CA ARG A 257 31.55 -15.10 -6.16
C ARG A 257 31.75 -14.78 -4.68
N ARG A 258 32.38 -13.64 -4.36
CA ARG A 258 32.56 -13.21 -2.95
C ARG A 258 31.22 -13.02 -2.24
N MET A 259 30.29 -12.29 -2.86
CA MET A 259 28.96 -12.06 -2.28
C MET A 259 28.20 -13.36 -2.05
N ALA A 260 28.18 -14.25 -3.05
CA ALA A 260 27.51 -15.54 -2.93
C ALA A 260 28.19 -16.46 -1.88
N THR A 261 29.52 -16.41 -1.76
CA THR A 261 30.26 -17.17 -0.73
C THR A 261 29.90 -16.69 0.67
N GLN A 262 29.81 -15.37 0.87
CA GLN A 262 29.51 -14.75 2.17
C GLN A 262 28.18 -15.24 2.78
N VAL A 263 27.20 -15.57 1.93
CA VAL A 263 25.86 -15.99 2.36
C VAL A 263 25.63 -17.50 2.27
N GLY A 264 26.67 -18.29 1.98
CA GLY A 264 26.56 -19.73 1.78
C GLY A 264 25.51 -20.06 0.72
N TYR A 265 25.60 -19.41 -0.45
CA TYR A 265 24.54 -19.46 -1.47
C TYR A 265 24.20 -20.90 -1.88
N ARG A 266 22.90 -21.20 -2.02
CA ARG A 266 22.38 -22.51 -2.44
C ARG A 266 21.54 -22.36 -3.70
N SER A 267 21.63 -23.31 -4.63
CA SER A 267 20.97 -23.31 -5.95
C SER A 267 21.65 -22.37 -6.96
N LEU A 268 20.90 -21.99 -7.99
CA LEU A 268 21.31 -21.02 -9.02
C LEU A 268 20.91 -19.60 -8.63
N GLY A 269 21.75 -18.64 -9.00
CA GLY A 269 21.44 -17.22 -8.93
C GLY A 269 22.19 -16.43 -9.99
N THR A 270 21.70 -15.25 -10.31
CA THR A 270 22.40 -14.30 -11.18
C THR A 270 22.71 -13.03 -10.42
N PHE A 271 23.95 -12.56 -10.49
CA PHE A 271 24.36 -11.28 -9.92
C PHE A 271 24.58 -10.28 -11.07
N GLU A 272 23.87 -9.16 -11.03
CA GLU A 272 23.81 -8.18 -12.12
C GLU A 272 24.64 -6.93 -11.80
N PHE A 273 25.35 -6.43 -12.82
CA PHE A 273 26.29 -5.32 -12.74
C PHE A 273 26.10 -4.36 -13.91
N LEU A 274 26.37 -3.07 -13.68
CA LEU A 274 26.61 -2.10 -14.76
C LEU A 274 28.10 -1.86 -14.89
N VAL A 275 28.61 -1.99 -16.12
CA VAL A 275 29.94 -1.51 -16.49
C VAL A 275 29.78 -0.15 -17.15
N GLU A 276 30.37 0.88 -16.56
CA GLU A 276 30.30 2.25 -17.07
C GLU A 276 31.32 2.46 -18.20
N GLU A 277 30.87 3.11 -19.26
CA GLU A 277 31.72 3.56 -20.37
C GLU A 277 31.78 5.09 -20.41
N ASN A 278 32.95 5.65 -20.70
CA ASN A 278 33.07 7.08 -21.02
C ASN A 278 32.57 7.40 -22.43
N GLU A 279 32.60 8.67 -22.84
CA GLU A 279 32.16 9.10 -24.19
C GLU A 279 32.94 8.44 -25.33
N ALA A 280 34.21 8.09 -25.10
CA ALA A 280 35.04 7.36 -26.05
C ALA A 280 34.78 5.85 -26.07
N GLY A 281 33.83 5.34 -25.27
CA GLY A 281 33.50 3.91 -25.17
C GLY A 281 34.52 3.09 -24.36
N GLN A 282 35.37 3.73 -23.57
CA GLN A 282 36.32 3.04 -22.69
C GLN A 282 35.64 2.67 -21.37
N GLN A 283 35.86 1.45 -20.90
CA GLN A 283 35.31 0.94 -19.63
C GLN A 283 36.07 1.56 -18.46
N VAL A 284 35.35 2.25 -17.57
CA VAL A 284 35.96 3.03 -16.46
C VAL A 284 35.74 2.42 -15.09
N GLY A 285 34.74 1.55 -14.95
CA GLY A 285 34.42 0.90 -13.68
C GLY A 285 33.14 0.07 -13.76
N PHE A 286 32.80 -0.59 -12.66
CA PHE A 286 31.57 -1.36 -12.55
C PHE A 286 30.89 -1.13 -11.21
N VAL A 287 29.58 -1.39 -11.16
CA VAL A 287 28.80 -1.38 -9.92
C VAL A 287 27.79 -2.54 -9.92
N PHE A 288 27.53 -3.10 -8.73
CA PHE A 288 26.46 -4.06 -8.50
C PHE A 288 25.08 -3.36 -8.50
N ILE A 289 24.08 -3.99 -9.12
CA ILE A 289 22.71 -3.48 -9.18
C ILE A 289 21.78 -4.32 -8.29
N GLU A 290 21.76 -5.64 -8.54
CA GLU A 290 20.84 -6.58 -7.91
C GLU A 290 21.33 -8.02 -8.09
N ALA A 291 20.75 -8.94 -7.32
CA ALA A 291 20.92 -10.37 -7.54
C ALA A 291 19.54 -11.03 -7.64
N ASN A 292 19.37 -11.85 -8.67
CA ASN A 292 18.14 -12.57 -8.96
C ASN A 292 18.27 -14.01 -8.45
N PRO A 293 17.60 -14.39 -7.35
CA PRO A 293 17.82 -15.67 -6.69
C PRO A 293 17.02 -16.82 -7.34
N ARG A 294 17.14 -16.94 -8.65
CA ARG A 294 16.41 -17.91 -9.48
C ARG A 294 17.14 -18.20 -10.79
N LEU A 295 16.63 -19.17 -11.53
CA LEU A 295 16.96 -19.36 -12.94
C LEU A 295 16.51 -18.13 -13.75
N GLN A 296 17.25 -17.74 -14.78
CA GLN A 296 16.89 -16.66 -15.70
C GLN A 296 16.57 -17.19 -17.09
N VAL A 297 15.86 -16.40 -17.90
CA VAL A 297 15.41 -16.78 -19.25
C VAL A 297 16.62 -17.09 -20.16
N GLU A 298 17.64 -16.26 -20.00
CA GLU A 298 18.92 -16.20 -20.70
C GLU A 298 19.97 -17.19 -20.17
N HIS A 299 19.63 -18.07 -19.22
CA HIS A 299 20.54 -19.11 -18.72
C HIS A 299 21.15 -19.96 -19.84
N THR A 300 20.41 -20.12 -20.96
CA THR A 300 20.78 -20.98 -22.09
C THR A 300 22.10 -20.58 -22.74
N VAL A 301 22.47 -19.29 -22.80
CA VAL A 301 23.76 -18.90 -23.40
C VAL A 301 24.93 -19.35 -22.55
N THR A 302 24.77 -19.34 -21.21
CA THR A 302 25.76 -19.93 -20.28
C THR A 302 25.85 -21.44 -20.48
N GLU A 303 24.72 -22.15 -20.61
CA GLU A 303 24.74 -23.59 -20.90
C GLU A 303 25.49 -23.91 -22.19
N GLN A 304 25.28 -23.13 -23.24
CA GLN A 304 25.90 -23.36 -24.55
C GLN A 304 27.42 -23.19 -24.54
N VAL A 305 27.94 -22.21 -23.82
CA VAL A 305 29.40 -21.97 -23.80
C VAL A 305 30.13 -22.80 -22.75
N THR A 306 29.46 -23.21 -21.66
CA THR A 306 30.09 -24.01 -20.59
C THR A 306 29.87 -25.51 -20.75
N GLY A 307 28.78 -25.92 -21.42
CA GLY A 307 28.31 -27.29 -21.48
C GLY A 307 27.63 -27.78 -20.18
N VAL A 308 27.41 -26.89 -19.21
CA VAL A 308 26.73 -27.22 -17.95
C VAL A 308 25.22 -27.08 -18.15
N ASP A 309 24.46 -28.16 -17.97
CA ASP A 309 23.00 -28.07 -17.88
C ASP A 309 22.61 -27.49 -16.52
N LEU A 310 22.11 -26.25 -16.51
CA LEU A 310 21.85 -25.51 -15.29
C LEU A 310 20.62 -26.06 -14.56
N VAL A 311 19.59 -26.51 -15.28
CA VAL A 311 18.37 -27.03 -14.66
C VAL A 311 18.60 -28.39 -14.02
N GLU A 312 19.35 -29.28 -14.69
CA GLU A 312 19.79 -30.54 -14.08
C GLU A 312 20.67 -30.29 -12.86
N THR A 313 21.61 -29.34 -12.96
CA THR A 313 22.46 -28.93 -11.84
C THR A 313 21.60 -28.48 -10.67
N GLN A 314 20.61 -27.61 -10.90
CA GLN A 314 19.67 -27.14 -9.90
C GLN A 314 18.88 -28.28 -9.24
N LEU A 315 18.38 -29.24 -10.04
CA LEU A 315 17.65 -30.40 -9.54
C LEU A 315 18.54 -31.33 -8.70
N LYS A 316 19.79 -31.58 -9.13
CA LYS A 316 20.75 -32.42 -8.39
C LYS A 316 21.22 -31.74 -7.10
N LEU A 317 21.41 -30.42 -7.10
CA LEU A 317 21.68 -29.65 -5.88
C LEU A 317 20.51 -29.72 -4.90
N ALA A 318 19.27 -29.59 -5.38
CA ALA A 318 18.08 -29.80 -4.56
C ALA A 318 17.98 -31.25 -4.04
N GLN A 319 18.62 -32.23 -4.68
CA GLN A 319 18.74 -33.59 -4.13
C GLN A 319 19.79 -33.73 -3.03
N GLY A 320 20.56 -32.68 -2.74
CA GLY A 320 21.62 -32.65 -1.73
C GLY A 320 23.01 -33.02 -2.26
N ARG A 321 23.21 -33.04 -3.58
CA ARG A 321 24.55 -33.24 -4.18
C ARG A 321 25.41 -31.99 -3.98
N SER A 322 26.69 -32.18 -3.70
CA SER A 322 27.68 -31.09 -3.68
C SER A 322 28.14 -30.72 -5.09
N LEU A 323 28.75 -29.55 -5.27
CA LEU A 323 29.35 -29.15 -6.55
C LEU A 323 30.38 -30.18 -7.06
N ARG A 324 31.14 -30.78 -6.15
CA ARG A 324 32.12 -31.83 -6.47
C ARG A 324 31.46 -33.11 -7.00
N ASP A 325 30.32 -33.51 -6.44
CA ASP A 325 29.55 -34.66 -6.94
C ASP A 325 29.03 -34.43 -8.37
N LEU A 326 28.86 -33.17 -8.76
CA LEU A 326 28.43 -32.76 -10.10
C LEU A 326 29.60 -32.57 -11.08
N GLY A 327 30.84 -32.80 -10.62
CA GLY A 327 32.05 -32.55 -11.42
C GLY A 327 32.36 -31.07 -11.61
N LEU A 328 31.76 -30.18 -10.81
CA LEU A 328 32.00 -28.74 -10.86
C LEU A 328 33.02 -28.37 -9.78
N ASN A 329 34.25 -28.02 -10.20
CA ASN A 329 35.29 -27.57 -9.30
C ASN A 329 35.29 -26.02 -9.23
N PRO A 330 34.98 -25.41 -8.07
CA PRO A 330 35.04 -23.95 -7.90
C PRO A 330 36.41 -23.32 -8.21
N GLU A 331 37.50 -24.08 -8.02
CA GLU A 331 38.88 -23.64 -8.30
C GLU A 331 39.23 -23.69 -9.79
N GLN A 332 38.49 -24.48 -10.57
CA GLN A 332 38.70 -24.69 -12.00
C GLN A 332 37.34 -24.71 -12.72
N PRO A 333 36.64 -23.56 -12.81
CA PRO A 333 35.36 -23.50 -13.48
C PRO A 333 35.49 -23.83 -14.98
N PRO A 334 34.45 -24.41 -15.61
CA PRO A 334 34.45 -24.67 -17.04
C PRO A 334 34.70 -23.40 -17.85
N ALA A 335 35.73 -23.42 -18.70
CA ALA A 335 36.03 -22.30 -19.59
C ALA A 335 34.94 -22.18 -20.68
N ALA A 336 34.55 -20.95 -20.99
CA ALA A 336 33.63 -20.67 -22.07
C ALA A 336 34.22 -21.07 -23.44
N LYS A 337 33.47 -21.84 -24.22
CA LYS A 337 33.86 -22.31 -25.56
C LYS A 337 33.16 -21.47 -26.63
N GLY A 338 33.90 -20.52 -27.20
CA GLY A 338 33.40 -19.62 -28.23
C GLY A 338 32.34 -18.64 -27.71
N PHE A 339 31.35 -18.32 -28.54
CA PHE A 339 30.29 -17.36 -28.23
C PHE A 339 28.90 -17.93 -28.51
N SER A 340 27.95 -17.62 -27.63
CA SER A 340 26.53 -17.90 -27.82
C SER A 340 25.71 -16.61 -27.74
N ILE A 341 24.73 -16.47 -28.64
CA ILE A 341 23.82 -15.34 -28.72
C ILE A 341 22.39 -15.87 -28.60
N GLN A 342 21.61 -15.36 -27.65
CA GLN A 342 20.18 -15.58 -27.53
C GLN A 342 19.43 -14.34 -28.06
N LEU A 343 18.34 -14.60 -28.79
CA LEU A 343 17.32 -13.61 -29.14
C LEU A 343 15.96 -14.01 -28.56
N ARG A 344 15.25 -13.05 -27.98
CA ARG A 344 13.87 -13.23 -27.52
C ARG A 344 12.87 -12.94 -28.64
N VAL A 345 12.22 -13.99 -29.13
CA VAL A 345 11.19 -13.89 -30.18
C VAL A 345 9.83 -13.79 -29.52
N ASN A 346 9.22 -12.62 -29.65
CA ASN A 346 7.98 -12.22 -28.98
C ASN A 346 6.83 -12.12 -29.99
N GLY A 347 5.63 -12.54 -29.59
CA GLY A 347 4.37 -12.32 -30.31
C GLY A 347 3.87 -10.89 -30.12
N GLU A 348 4.56 -9.93 -30.71
CA GLU A 348 4.23 -8.50 -30.64
C GLU A 348 4.59 -7.80 -31.95
N SER A 349 3.83 -6.77 -32.32
CA SER A 349 4.22 -5.80 -33.34
C SER A 349 4.76 -4.53 -32.68
N ILE A 350 5.47 -3.69 -33.45
CA ILE A 350 6.01 -2.43 -32.96
C ILE A 350 5.43 -1.29 -33.80
N ASP A 351 4.90 -0.26 -33.13
CA ASP A 351 4.38 0.94 -33.82
C ASP A 351 5.49 1.94 -34.18
N ALA A 352 5.10 3.01 -34.89
CA ALA A 352 6.02 4.06 -35.36
C ALA A 352 6.74 4.79 -34.21
N GLN A 353 6.23 4.70 -32.98
CA GLN A 353 6.80 5.30 -31.77
C GLN A 353 7.63 4.29 -30.96
N GLY A 354 7.82 3.08 -31.49
CA GLY A 354 8.62 2.04 -30.85
C GLY A 354 7.91 1.29 -29.73
N GLN A 355 6.59 1.45 -29.56
CA GLN A 355 5.81 0.74 -28.55
C GLN A 355 5.43 -0.65 -29.06
N ALA A 356 5.63 -1.67 -28.22
CA ALA A 356 5.17 -3.01 -28.51
C ALA A 356 3.66 -3.14 -28.27
N LYS A 357 2.97 -3.73 -29.25
CA LYS A 357 1.58 -4.15 -29.14
C LYS A 357 1.56 -5.68 -29.18
N PRO A 358 1.10 -6.34 -28.11
CA PRO A 358 0.93 -7.79 -28.11
C PRO A 358 0.09 -8.24 -29.32
N SER A 359 0.51 -9.32 -29.96
CA SER A 359 -0.20 -9.93 -31.07
C SER A 359 -0.73 -11.28 -30.64
N HIS A 360 -1.94 -11.60 -31.09
CA HIS A 360 -2.65 -12.82 -30.71
C HIS A 360 -3.24 -13.47 -31.95
N GLY A 361 -3.40 -14.79 -31.88
CA GLY A 361 -3.90 -15.58 -32.99
C GLY A 361 -3.30 -16.98 -32.97
N GLN A 362 -3.76 -17.79 -33.92
CA GLN A 362 -3.23 -19.13 -34.11
C GLN A 362 -1.91 -19.07 -34.87
N LEU A 363 -0.89 -19.77 -34.37
CA LEU A 363 0.37 -19.95 -35.08
C LEU A 363 0.12 -20.86 -36.29
N LEU A 364 0.31 -20.33 -37.50
CA LEU A 364 0.12 -21.06 -38.76
C LEU A 364 1.43 -21.79 -39.14
N PRO A 365 2.32 -21.33 -40.04
CA PRO A 365 3.65 -21.92 -40.04
C PRO A 365 4.36 -21.49 -38.75
N PHE A 366 4.93 -22.47 -38.03
CA PHE A 366 5.83 -22.25 -36.91
C PHE A 366 7.04 -23.15 -37.14
N ASP A 367 8.00 -22.63 -37.92
CA ASP A 367 9.19 -23.34 -38.38
C ASP A 367 10.41 -22.77 -37.66
N PRO A 368 10.74 -23.28 -36.45
CA PRO A 368 11.96 -22.86 -35.76
C PRO A 368 13.19 -23.36 -36.53
N PRO A 369 14.28 -22.55 -36.59
CA PRO A 369 15.51 -22.95 -37.24
C PRO A 369 16.17 -24.10 -36.48
N ALA A 370 16.95 -24.90 -37.20
CA ALA A 370 17.61 -26.09 -36.66
C ALA A 370 19.03 -26.23 -37.21
N GLY A 371 19.73 -27.28 -36.79
CA GLY A 371 21.08 -27.60 -37.28
C GLY A 371 22.21 -27.28 -36.29
N PRO A 372 23.47 -27.55 -36.68
CA PRO A 372 24.61 -27.45 -35.77
C PRO A 372 24.80 -26.05 -35.19
N GLY A 373 24.83 -25.96 -33.87
CA GLY A 373 25.00 -24.68 -33.16
C GLY A 373 23.75 -23.81 -33.13
N VAL A 374 22.57 -24.33 -33.48
CA VAL A 374 21.28 -23.65 -33.33
C VAL A 374 20.41 -24.43 -32.33
N ARG A 375 19.95 -23.76 -31.28
CA ARG A 375 19.01 -24.28 -30.27
C ARG A 375 17.82 -23.35 -30.19
N VAL A 376 16.61 -23.92 -30.09
CA VAL A 376 15.38 -23.15 -29.88
C VAL A 376 14.62 -23.70 -28.69
N ASP A 377 14.48 -22.87 -27.66
CA ASP A 377 13.64 -23.16 -26.50
C ASP A 377 12.31 -22.42 -26.70
N THR A 378 11.22 -23.16 -26.87
CA THR A 378 9.92 -22.60 -27.27
C THR A 378 8.76 -23.43 -26.73
N HIS A 379 7.63 -22.75 -26.55
CA HIS A 379 6.33 -23.39 -26.32
C HIS A 379 5.39 -23.30 -27.53
N GLY A 380 5.80 -22.60 -28.59
CA GLY A 380 5.07 -22.48 -29.84
C GLY A 380 5.07 -23.75 -30.68
N TYR A 381 3.99 -23.98 -31.40
CA TYR A 381 3.84 -25.03 -32.41
C TYR A 381 2.71 -24.67 -33.37
N THR A 382 2.73 -25.22 -34.59
CA THR A 382 1.66 -25.00 -35.58
C THR A 382 0.31 -25.45 -35.04
N GLY A 383 -0.69 -24.56 -35.13
CA GLY A 383 -2.04 -24.74 -34.61
C GLY A 383 -2.24 -24.26 -33.17
N TYR A 384 -1.17 -23.89 -32.45
CA TYR A 384 -1.27 -23.34 -31.10
C TYR A 384 -1.76 -21.89 -31.11
N THR A 385 -2.64 -21.55 -30.18
CA THR A 385 -3.10 -20.17 -29.95
C THR A 385 -2.64 -19.73 -28.56
N PRO A 386 -1.49 -19.04 -28.44
CA PRO A 386 -1.01 -18.52 -27.17
C PRO A 386 -2.05 -17.58 -26.54
N SER A 387 -2.35 -17.78 -25.25
CA SER A 387 -3.30 -16.92 -24.53
C SER A 387 -2.78 -15.46 -24.48
N PRO A 388 -3.66 -14.46 -24.69
CA PRO A 388 -3.29 -13.06 -24.63
C PRO A 388 -2.98 -12.55 -23.21
N LEU A 389 -3.25 -13.35 -22.17
CA LEU A 389 -3.11 -12.96 -20.77
C LEU A 389 -1.68 -13.10 -20.21
N TYR A 390 -0.76 -13.70 -20.96
CA TYR A 390 0.63 -13.95 -20.54
C TYR A 390 1.65 -13.10 -21.30
N ASP A 391 2.90 -13.15 -20.83
CA ASP A 391 4.04 -12.54 -21.53
C ASP A 391 4.16 -13.00 -22.98
N THR A 392 4.61 -12.10 -23.86
CA THR A 392 4.62 -12.30 -25.31
C THR A 392 5.76 -13.20 -25.79
N LEU A 393 6.69 -13.65 -24.93
CA LEU A 393 7.79 -14.54 -25.33
C LEU A 393 7.26 -15.86 -25.92
N LEU A 394 7.45 -16.05 -27.23
CA LEU A 394 7.07 -17.27 -27.94
C LEU A 394 8.21 -18.28 -27.95
N ALA A 395 9.42 -17.81 -28.28
CA ALA A 395 10.60 -18.63 -28.44
C ALA A 395 11.89 -17.87 -28.08
N LYS A 396 12.90 -18.63 -27.69
CA LYS A 396 14.28 -18.16 -27.52
C LYS A 396 15.12 -18.81 -28.62
N LEU A 397 15.69 -18.01 -29.51
CA LEU A 397 16.63 -18.50 -30.52
C LEU A 397 18.03 -18.36 -29.99
N ILE A 398 18.76 -19.46 -29.83
CA ILE A 398 20.12 -19.49 -29.33
C ILE A 398 21.06 -20.01 -30.41
N VAL A 399 22.04 -19.21 -30.77
CA VAL A 399 23.03 -19.55 -31.80
C VAL A 399 24.43 -19.48 -31.23
N THR A 400 25.16 -20.57 -31.39
CA THR A 400 26.49 -20.76 -30.82
C THR A 400 27.52 -20.99 -31.92
N SER A 401 28.64 -20.26 -31.83
CA SER A 401 29.86 -20.55 -32.57
C SER A 401 30.93 -21.03 -31.60
N PRO A 402 31.61 -22.16 -31.85
CA PRO A 402 32.73 -22.61 -31.02
C PRO A 402 34.02 -21.81 -31.24
N THR A 403 34.03 -20.87 -32.20
CA THR A 403 35.19 -20.04 -32.53
C THR A 403 35.35 -18.89 -31.54
N ALA A 404 36.59 -18.43 -31.34
CA ALA A 404 36.89 -17.21 -30.59
C ALA A 404 36.60 -15.91 -31.38
N ASP A 405 36.09 -16.02 -32.60
CA ASP A 405 35.62 -14.89 -33.40
C ASP A 405 34.11 -14.73 -33.23
N PHE A 406 33.70 -13.62 -32.62
CA PHE A 406 32.31 -13.26 -32.39
C PHE A 406 31.53 -13.04 -33.70
N ALA A 407 32.19 -12.56 -34.76
CA ALA A 407 31.54 -12.31 -36.05
C ALA A 407 30.97 -13.60 -36.68
N GLU A 408 31.58 -14.76 -36.39
CA GLU A 408 31.07 -16.06 -36.82
C GLU A 408 29.75 -16.44 -36.14
N ALA A 409 29.58 -16.11 -34.86
CA ALA A 409 28.31 -16.30 -34.16
C ALA A 409 27.21 -15.40 -34.77
N VAL A 410 27.53 -14.14 -35.09
CA VAL A 410 26.62 -13.20 -35.77
C VAL A 410 26.25 -13.70 -37.17
N ARG A 411 27.20 -14.20 -37.94
CA ARG A 411 26.96 -14.75 -39.28
C ARG A 411 26.02 -15.95 -39.25
N ARG A 412 26.21 -16.87 -38.31
CA ARG A 412 25.30 -18.00 -38.07
C ARG A 412 23.92 -17.54 -37.63
N LEU A 413 23.86 -16.53 -36.75
CA LEU A 413 22.61 -15.97 -36.24
C LEU A 413 21.76 -15.39 -37.37
N LYS A 414 22.37 -14.67 -38.32
CA LYS A 414 21.68 -14.17 -39.52
C LYS A 414 21.07 -15.30 -40.35
N GLY A 415 21.79 -16.42 -40.51
CA GLY A 415 21.27 -17.62 -41.19
C GLY A 415 20.06 -18.22 -40.47
N ALA A 416 20.18 -18.47 -39.17
CA ALA A 416 19.10 -19.03 -38.36
C ALA A 416 17.85 -18.12 -38.35
N LEU A 417 18.04 -16.79 -38.28
CA LEU A 417 16.94 -15.84 -38.38
C LEU A 417 16.26 -15.84 -39.76
N ALA A 418 17.00 -16.07 -40.85
CA ALA A 418 16.41 -16.18 -42.19
C ALA A 418 15.55 -17.44 -42.34
N GLU A 419 15.88 -18.51 -41.61
CA GLU A 419 15.13 -19.78 -41.59
C GLU A 419 13.90 -19.75 -40.67
N PHE A 420 13.89 -18.92 -39.62
CA PHE A 420 12.79 -18.88 -38.66
C PHE A 420 11.52 -18.29 -39.28
N ARG A 421 10.48 -19.11 -39.47
CA ARG A 421 9.18 -18.64 -39.99
C ARG A 421 8.10 -18.78 -38.94
N ILE A 422 7.39 -17.68 -38.68
CA ILE A 422 6.20 -17.64 -37.81
C ILE A 422 5.14 -16.87 -38.57
N GLY A 423 3.99 -17.50 -38.82
CA GLY A 423 2.83 -16.86 -39.44
C GLY A 423 1.56 -17.01 -38.59
N GLY A 424 0.53 -16.25 -38.94
CA GLY A 424 -0.74 -16.19 -38.20
C GLY A 424 -0.75 -15.24 -36.99
N VAL A 425 0.41 -14.84 -36.49
CA VAL A 425 0.58 -13.84 -35.41
C VAL A 425 1.75 -12.92 -35.77
N ALA A 426 1.62 -11.61 -35.52
CA ALA A 426 2.72 -10.66 -35.72
C ALA A 426 3.79 -10.87 -34.65
N THR A 427 5.06 -10.79 -35.04
CA THR A 427 6.20 -11.00 -34.13
C THR A 427 7.25 -9.90 -34.27
N ASN A 428 8.13 -9.79 -33.27
CA ASN A 428 9.29 -8.90 -33.33
C ASN A 428 10.42 -9.42 -34.24
N LEU A 429 10.21 -10.53 -34.96
CA LEU A 429 11.23 -11.19 -35.77
C LEU A 429 11.81 -10.29 -36.89
N PRO A 430 11.01 -9.47 -37.61
CA PRO A 430 11.56 -8.51 -38.57
C PRO A 430 12.45 -7.46 -37.92
N LEU A 431 12.13 -7.02 -36.70
CA LEU A 431 12.97 -6.11 -35.93
C LEU A 431 14.30 -6.78 -35.57
N LEU A 432 14.27 -8.02 -35.09
CA LEU A 432 15.49 -8.77 -34.75
C LEU A 432 16.39 -8.94 -35.97
N ARG A 433 15.82 -9.21 -37.15
CA ARG A 433 16.55 -9.27 -38.42
C ARG A 433 17.19 -7.93 -38.80
N ALA A 434 16.47 -6.82 -38.64
CA ALA A 434 17.03 -5.49 -38.86
C ALA A 434 18.19 -5.21 -37.90
N LEU A 435 18.01 -5.52 -36.60
CA LEU A 435 18.99 -5.28 -35.55
C LEU A 435 20.31 -6.03 -35.80
N VAL A 436 20.26 -7.33 -36.09
CA VAL A 436 21.49 -8.11 -36.32
C VAL A 436 22.24 -7.67 -37.58
N ASN A 437 21.60 -6.94 -38.49
CA ASN A 437 22.21 -6.42 -39.71
C ASN A 437 22.95 -5.10 -39.51
N LEU A 438 22.79 -4.43 -38.37
CA LEU A 438 23.55 -3.23 -38.06
C LEU A 438 25.05 -3.53 -37.85
N PRO A 439 25.96 -2.69 -38.38
CA PRO A 439 27.40 -2.83 -38.13
C PRO A 439 27.76 -2.82 -36.64
N ASP A 440 27.12 -1.97 -35.84
CA ASP A 440 27.34 -1.89 -34.39
C ASP A 440 26.97 -3.17 -33.65
N PHE A 441 26.04 -3.98 -34.18
CA PHE A 441 25.74 -5.30 -33.61
C PHE A 441 26.91 -6.27 -33.81
N ALA A 442 27.57 -6.24 -34.97
CA ALA A 442 28.72 -7.11 -35.22
C ALA A 442 29.95 -6.68 -34.41
N THR A 443 30.17 -5.38 -34.27
CA THR A 443 31.31 -4.83 -33.52
C THR A 443 31.04 -4.68 -32.01
N GLN A 444 29.78 -4.86 -31.60
CA GLN A 444 29.29 -4.69 -30.23
C GLN A 444 29.59 -3.28 -29.67
N ASN A 445 29.54 -2.29 -30.55
CA ASN A 445 29.59 -0.86 -30.21
C ASN A 445 28.21 -0.38 -29.72
N VAL A 446 27.73 -1.01 -28.64
CA VAL A 446 26.39 -0.82 -28.08
C VAL A 446 26.47 -0.49 -26.59
N HIS A 447 25.45 0.15 -26.08
CA HIS A 447 25.25 0.45 -24.66
C HIS A 447 23.75 0.36 -24.32
N THR A 448 23.39 0.42 -23.04
CA THR A 448 22.01 0.22 -22.54
C THR A 448 20.94 1.15 -23.13
N ARG A 449 21.32 2.26 -23.76
CA ARG A 449 20.42 3.20 -24.45
C ARG A 449 20.50 3.16 -25.98
N TYR A 450 21.32 2.27 -26.53
CA TYR A 450 21.58 2.18 -27.97
C TYR A 450 20.30 1.94 -28.77
N LEU A 451 19.45 1.00 -28.32
CA LEU A 451 18.22 0.69 -29.03
C LEU A 451 17.26 1.87 -29.09
N GLU A 452 17.18 2.73 -28.08
CA GLU A 452 16.32 3.92 -28.09
C GLU A 452 16.73 4.89 -29.21
N THR A 453 18.04 5.05 -29.42
CA THR A 453 18.59 5.89 -30.49
C THR A 453 18.48 5.27 -31.88
N ALA A 454 18.60 3.95 -31.99
CA ALA A 454 18.54 3.24 -33.27
C ALA A 454 17.11 2.91 -33.72
N LEU A 455 16.11 3.01 -32.83
CA LEU A 455 14.75 2.51 -33.06
C LEU A 455 14.04 3.07 -34.29
N PRO A 456 14.09 4.39 -34.59
CA PRO A 456 13.38 4.93 -35.74
C PRO A 456 13.80 4.28 -37.07
N GLY A 457 15.11 4.14 -37.29
CA GLY A 457 15.65 3.47 -38.49
C GLY A 457 15.42 1.96 -38.49
N LEU A 458 15.43 1.32 -37.31
CA LEU A 458 15.15 -0.11 -37.18
C LEU A 458 13.68 -0.46 -37.51
N VAL A 459 12.72 0.40 -37.13
CA VAL A 459 11.29 0.19 -37.44
C VAL A 459 11.04 0.27 -38.94
N GLU A 460 11.62 1.24 -39.63
CA GLU A 460 11.51 1.37 -41.09
C GLU A 460 12.06 0.13 -41.81
N GLN A 461 13.25 -0.34 -41.40
CA GLN A 461 13.85 -1.56 -41.95
C GLN A 461 13.01 -2.81 -41.63
N ALA A 462 12.49 -2.93 -40.41
CA ALA A 462 11.64 -4.03 -40.00
C ALA A 462 10.34 -4.09 -40.82
N GLN A 463 9.72 -2.95 -41.12
CA GLN A 463 8.54 -2.85 -41.97
C GLN A 463 8.83 -3.29 -43.41
N ALA A 464 9.98 -2.88 -43.98
CA ALA A 464 10.40 -3.32 -45.30
C ALA A 464 10.63 -4.85 -45.36
N ILE A 465 11.28 -5.41 -44.34
CA ILE A 465 11.49 -6.87 -44.20
C ILE A 465 10.14 -7.59 -44.10
N ALA A 466 9.23 -7.12 -43.25
CA ALA A 466 7.90 -7.70 -43.09
C ALA A 466 7.08 -7.67 -44.40
N ALA A 467 7.14 -6.56 -45.14
CA ALA A 467 6.46 -6.43 -46.45
C ALA A 467 7.05 -7.36 -47.52
N GLN A 468 8.36 -7.62 -47.49
CA GLN A 468 9.02 -8.58 -48.37
C GLN A 468 8.64 -10.02 -48.04
N GLU A 469 8.54 -10.35 -46.75
CA GLU A 469 8.17 -11.69 -46.27
C GLU A 469 6.70 -12.02 -46.53
N ALA A 470 5.79 -11.04 -46.39
CA ALA A 470 4.39 -11.20 -46.74
C ALA A 470 4.21 -11.62 -48.22
N LYS A 471 5.09 -11.16 -49.12
CA LYS A 471 5.12 -11.57 -50.54
C LYS A 471 5.70 -12.98 -50.75
N SER A 472 6.57 -13.46 -49.87
CA SER A 472 7.25 -14.76 -49.94
C SER A 472 6.41 -15.93 -49.42
N VAL A 473 5.48 -15.70 -48.49
CA VAL A 473 4.66 -16.75 -47.86
C VAL A 473 3.49 -17.19 -48.76
N LEU A 474 3.21 -16.48 -49.86
CA LEU A 474 2.11 -16.73 -50.80
C LEU A 474 2.47 -17.61 -52.03
N ALA A 475 3.61 -18.32 -52.05
CA ALA A 475 3.93 -19.27 -53.13
C ALA A 475 3.36 -20.69 -52.85
N PRO A 476 2.78 -21.39 -53.85
CA PRO A 476 1.79 -22.44 -53.61
C PRO A 476 2.41 -23.80 -53.26
N ILE A 477 2.05 -24.35 -52.10
CA ILE A 477 2.12 -25.80 -51.83
C ILE A 477 0.69 -26.29 -51.66
N GLY A 478 0.20 -27.07 -52.63
CA GLY A 478 -1.17 -27.56 -52.68
C GLY A 478 -1.44 -28.73 -51.72
N THR A 479 -2.56 -28.69 -51.01
CA THR A 479 -3.80 -29.46 -51.27
C THR A 479 -4.71 -29.50 -50.03
N GLY A 480 -5.99 -29.13 -50.21
CA GLY A 480 -7.09 -29.31 -49.23
C GLY A 480 -7.67 -27.99 -48.67
N PRO A 481 -8.99 -27.72 -48.77
CA PRO A 481 -9.55 -26.38 -48.59
C PRO A 481 -9.66 -26.02 -47.11
N ALA A 482 -8.60 -25.46 -46.55
CA ALA A 482 -8.70 -24.60 -45.38
C ALA A 482 -9.02 -23.18 -45.89
N LYS A 483 -10.14 -22.62 -45.42
CA LYS A 483 -10.55 -21.24 -45.71
C LYS A 483 -9.37 -20.30 -45.46
N ALA A 484 -8.85 -19.74 -46.54
CA ALA A 484 -7.71 -18.84 -46.55
C ALA A 484 -7.98 -17.63 -45.64
N ALA A 485 -6.92 -17.20 -44.95
CA ALA A 485 -6.84 -15.86 -44.38
C ALA A 485 -7.17 -14.84 -45.49
N VAL A 486 -8.20 -14.04 -45.23
CA VAL A 486 -8.74 -13.06 -46.16
C VAL A 486 -7.67 -11.98 -46.36
N SER A 487 -7.10 -11.93 -47.56
CA SER A 487 -6.45 -10.72 -48.09
C SER A 487 -7.40 -9.55 -47.87
N ALA A 488 -6.92 -8.40 -47.40
CA ALA A 488 -7.74 -7.18 -47.32
C ALA A 488 -8.57 -7.05 -48.61
N GLU A 489 -9.89 -7.24 -48.51
CA GLU A 489 -10.75 -7.31 -49.68
C GLU A 489 -10.56 -6.01 -50.47
N ALA A 490 -10.10 -6.11 -51.72
CA ALA A 490 -10.10 -4.99 -52.63
C ALA A 490 -11.51 -4.85 -53.22
N LEU A 491 -11.96 -3.62 -53.46
CA LEU A 491 -13.13 -3.39 -54.28
C LEU A 491 -12.70 -3.57 -55.74
N ASP A 492 -13.50 -4.28 -56.54
CA ASP A 492 -13.25 -4.47 -57.98
C ASP A 492 -13.55 -3.20 -58.80
N ASP A 493 -14.15 -2.19 -58.17
CA ASP A 493 -14.54 -0.91 -58.76
C ASP A 493 -14.00 0.26 -57.93
N ASP A 494 -13.11 1.05 -58.53
CA ASP A 494 -12.45 2.22 -57.91
C ASP A 494 -13.42 3.39 -57.65
N THR A 495 -14.66 3.31 -58.15
CA THR A 495 -15.69 4.33 -57.90
C THR A 495 -16.50 4.11 -56.62
N LEU A 496 -16.41 2.91 -56.01
CA LEU A 496 -17.12 2.55 -54.78
C LEU A 496 -16.25 2.75 -53.52
N ILE A 497 -16.89 2.93 -52.37
CA ILE A 497 -16.21 3.20 -51.09
C ILE A 497 -16.45 2.05 -50.11
N ALA A 498 -15.39 1.42 -49.61
CA ALA A 498 -15.49 0.34 -48.64
C ALA A 498 -15.51 0.87 -47.21
N VAL A 499 -16.51 0.46 -46.42
CA VAL A 499 -16.48 0.59 -44.96
C VAL A 499 -15.86 -0.67 -44.37
N ARG A 500 -14.76 -0.49 -43.63
CA ARG A 500 -13.92 -1.59 -43.13
C ARG A 500 -13.96 -1.73 -41.62
N ALA A 501 -13.81 -2.96 -41.14
CA ALA A 501 -13.58 -3.25 -39.73
C ALA A 501 -12.26 -2.60 -39.25
N PRO A 502 -12.26 -1.80 -38.16
CA PRO A 502 -11.07 -1.10 -37.68
C PRO A 502 -10.13 -1.99 -36.84
N THR A 503 -10.58 -3.19 -36.49
CA THR A 503 -9.83 -4.17 -35.69
C THR A 503 -10.45 -5.55 -35.87
N ASN A 504 -9.72 -6.59 -35.47
CA ASN A 504 -10.26 -7.94 -35.37
C ASN A 504 -11.29 -7.99 -34.23
N GLY A 505 -12.46 -8.59 -34.47
CA GLY A 505 -13.44 -8.84 -33.42
C GLY A 505 -14.70 -9.51 -33.93
N THR A 506 -15.68 -9.69 -33.06
CA THR A 506 -16.98 -10.27 -33.43
C THR A 506 -17.95 -9.16 -33.79
N LEU A 507 -18.55 -9.21 -34.98
CA LEU A 507 -19.59 -8.28 -35.40
C LEU A 507 -20.82 -8.51 -34.53
N ILE A 508 -21.12 -7.60 -33.62
CA ILE A 508 -22.21 -7.76 -32.65
C ILE A 508 -23.47 -7.00 -33.06
N GLU A 509 -23.35 -6.02 -33.94
CA GLU A 509 -24.47 -5.22 -34.41
C GLU A 509 -24.21 -4.67 -35.82
N LEU A 510 -25.26 -4.63 -36.64
CA LEU A 510 -25.29 -4.00 -37.96
C LEU A 510 -26.46 -3.02 -37.96
N GLN A 511 -26.15 -1.74 -38.18
CA GLN A 511 -27.12 -0.64 -37.99
C GLN A 511 -27.75 -0.15 -39.30
N VAL A 512 -27.23 -0.61 -40.45
CA VAL A 512 -27.70 -0.21 -41.78
C VAL A 512 -27.84 -1.45 -42.69
N GLY A 513 -28.79 -1.42 -43.62
CA GLY A 513 -29.04 -2.47 -44.59
C GLY A 513 -28.72 -2.07 -46.04
N ASP A 514 -28.76 -3.03 -46.95
CA ASP A 514 -28.59 -2.78 -48.38
C ASP A 514 -29.65 -1.79 -48.90
N GLY A 515 -29.20 -0.75 -49.58
CA GLY A 515 -30.03 0.33 -50.10
C GLY A 515 -30.14 1.57 -49.21
N ASP A 516 -29.66 1.53 -47.96
CA ASP A 516 -29.73 2.67 -47.04
C ASP A 516 -28.74 3.78 -47.42
N LEU A 517 -29.15 5.04 -47.23
CA LEU A 517 -28.27 6.20 -47.36
C LEU A 517 -27.54 6.43 -46.04
N VAL A 518 -26.21 6.46 -46.08
CA VAL A 518 -25.36 6.75 -44.92
C VAL A 518 -24.58 8.04 -45.13
N HIS A 519 -24.32 8.78 -44.05
CA HIS A 519 -23.47 9.98 -44.06
C HIS A 519 -22.09 9.70 -43.48
N ALA A 520 -21.09 10.51 -43.86
CA ALA A 520 -19.74 10.41 -43.32
C ALA A 520 -19.76 10.60 -41.79
N GLY A 521 -19.17 9.66 -41.05
CA GLY A 521 -19.15 9.63 -39.59
C GLY A 521 -20.29 8.84 -38.93
N GLN A 522 -21.32 8.42 -39.68
CA GLN A 522 -22.41 7.60 -39.16
C GLN A 522 -21.92 6.22 -38.74
N VAL A 523 -22.31 5.74 -37.55
CA VAL A 523 -22.07 4.35 -37.12
C VAL A 523 -22.92 3.41 -37.97
N VAL A 524 -22.28 2.40 -38.58
CA VAL A 524 -22.93 1.43 -39.47
C VAL A 524 -22.82 0.00 -38.98
N ALA A 525 -21.83 -0.31 -38.13
CA ALA A 525 -21.71 -1.60 -37.45
C ALA A 525 -20.98 -1.45 -36.11
N VAL A 526 -21.08 -2.47 -35.24
CA VAL A 526 -20.33 -2.55 -33.97
C VAL A 526 -19.60 -3.88 -33.89
N ILE A 527 -18.32 -3.85 -33.50
CA ILE A 527 -17.46 -5.01 -33.34
C ILE A 527 -17.02 -5.14 -31.87
N GLU A 528 -17.12 -6.33 -31.28
CA GLU A 528 -16.58 -6.65 -29.98
C GLU A 528 -15.17 -7.26 -30.08
N SER A 529 -14.18 -6.62 -29.47
CA SER A 529 -12.80 -7.10 -29.39
C SER A 529 -12.24 -6.85 -27.99
N MET A 530 -11.54 -7.83 -27.41
CA MET A 530 -10.92 -7.69 -26.08
C MET A 530 -11.88 -7.20 -24.97
N LYS A 531 -13.15 -7.65 -24.99
CA LYS A 531 -14.25 -7.22 -24.08
C LYS A 531 -14.61 -5.74 -24.18
N MET A 532 -14.25 -5.07 -25.27
CA MET A 532 -14.65 -3.70 -25.59
C MET A 532 -15.38 -3.68 -26.94
N GLN A 533 -16.36 -2.79 -27.05
CA GLN A 533 -17.11 -2.57 -28.30
C GLN A 533 -16.46 -1.43 -29.08
N HIS A 534 -16.28 -1.64 -30.38
CA HIS A 534 -15.69 -0.69 -31.32
C HIS A 534 -16.75 -0.35 -32.38
N GLU A 535 -17.10 0.92 -32.46
CA GLU A 535 -18.00 1.45 -33.49
C GLU A 535 -17.28 1.50 -34.84
N VAL A 536 -17.95 1.01 -35.89
CA VAL A 536 -17.51 1.12 -37.28
C VAL A 536 -18.31 2.24 -37.92
N VAL A 537 -17.61 3.27 -38.38
CA VAL A 537 -18.20 4.46 -38.99
C VAL A 537 -18.01 4.50 -40.51
N ALA A 538 -19.01 5.00 -41.24
CA ALA A 538 -18.90 5.26 -42.67
C ALA A 538 -17.91 6.41 -42.94
N GLN A 539 -16.91 6.20 -43.80
CA GLN A 539 -15.88 7.21 -44.08
C GLN A 539 -16.32 8.30 -45.07
N ALA A 540 -17.42 8.06 -45.80
CA ALA A 540 -17.99 8.98 -46.77
C ALA A 540 -19.51 8.83 -46.82
N ALA A 541 -20.21 9.84 -47.36
CA ALA A 541 -21.63 9.72 -47.67
C ALA A 541 -21.85 8.88 -48.92
N GLY A 542 -22.80 7.95 -48.87
CA GLY A 542 -23.03 7.00 -49.95
C GLY A 542 -24.27 6.14 -49.70
N ARG A 543 -24.76 5.47 -50.73
CA ARG A 543 -25.80 4.45 -50.59
C ARG A 543 -25.14 3.09 -50.38
N VAL A 544 -25.54 2.34 -49.36
CA VAL A 544 -25.07 0.97 -49.13
C VAL A 544 -25.53 0.11 -50.31
N VAL A 545 -24.58 -0.44 -51.08
CA VAL A 545 -24.87 -1.30 -52.23
C VAL A 545 -24.60 -2.77 -51.96
N ASP A 546 -23.79 -3.08 -50.94
CA ASP A 546 -23.43 -4.46 -50.60
C ASP A 546 -22.98 -4.55 -49.12
N GLY A 547 -23.78 -5.18 -48.26
CA GLY A 547 -23.47 -5.52 -46.88
C GLY A 547 -22.89 -6.93 -46.75
N ARG A 548 -21.65 -7.03 -46.27
CA ARG A 548 -20.86 -8.28 -46.29
C ARG A 548 -20.73 -8.99 -44.94
N GLY A 549 -21.13 -8.36 -43.84
CA GLY A 549 -21.11 -8.96 -42.50
C GLY A 549 -22.47 -9.47 -42.03
N LYS A 550 -22.48 -10.45 -41.10
CA LYS A 550 -23.66 -10.81 -40.30
C LYS A 550 -23.35 -10.71 -38.81
N VAL A 551 -24.34 -10.34 -38.01
CA VAL A 551 -24.21 -10.34 -36.54
C VAL A 551 -23.86 -11.76 -36.07
N GLY A 552 -22.78 -11.87 -35.30
CA GLY A 552 -22.15 -13.11 -34.85
C GLY A 552 -20.90 -13.51 -35.64
N ASP A 553 -20.61 -12.88 -36.78
CA ASP A 553 -19.41 -13.18 -37.57
C ASP A 553 -18.15 -12.66 -36.89
N VAL A 554 -17.10 -13.49 -36.85
CA VAL A 554 -15.76 -13.03 -36.46
C VAL A 554 -15.12 -12.37 -37.68
N VAL A 555 -15.00 -11.05 -37.63
CA VAL A 555 -14.47 -10.24 -38.73
C VAL A 555 -13.01 -9.87 -38.44
N PRO A 556 -12.09 -10.12 -39.39
CA PRO A 556 -10.71 -9.71 -39.24
C PRO A 556 -10.56 -8.19 -39.41
N ASP A 557 -9.46 -7.64 -38.92
CA ASP A 557 -9.05 -6.26 -39.15
C ASP A 557 -9.02 -5.96 -40.65
N GLN A 558 -9.56 -4.82 -41.05
CA GLN A 558 -9.72 -4.34 -42.43
C GLN A 558 -10.70 -5.11 -43.34
N ALA A 559 -11.48 -6.07 -42.82
CA ALA A 559 -12.56 -6.72 -43.57
C ALA A 559 -13.58 -5.69 -44.07
N ILE A 560 -14.08 -5.81 -45.32
CA ILE A 560 -15.15 -4.94 -45.80
C ILE A 560 -16.44 -5.40 -45.15
N LEU A 561 -17.11 -4.50 -44.44
CA LEU A 561 -18.40 -4.74 -43.83
C LEU A 561 -19.53 -4.21 -44.71
N TYR A 562 -19.29 -3.09 -45.39
CA TYR A 562 -20.22 -2.50 -46.36
C TYR A 562 -19.48 -1.89 -47.54
N VAL A 563 -20.12 -1.88 -48.71
CA VAL A 563 -19.71 -1.12 -49.89
C VAL A 563 -20.72 -0.01 -50.13
N LEU A 564 -20.24 1.20 -50.37
CA LEU A 564 -21.04 2.40 -50.61
C LEU A 564 -20.85 2.90 -52.04
N ASP A 565 -21.95 3.25 -52.70
CA ASP A 565 -21.96 4.03 -53.95
C ASP A 565 -22.04 5.53 -53.60
N PRO A 566 -21.01 6.34 -53.90
CA PRO A 566 -20.95 7.75 -53.48
C PRO A 566 -22.04 8.59 -54.15
N VAL A 567 -22.73 9.42 -53.36
CA VAL A 567 -23.73 10.38 -53.84
C VAL A 567 -23.21 11.81 -53.70
N ASP A 568 -23.38 12.63 -54.74
CA ASP A 568 -22.94 14.03 -54.75
C ASP A 568 -23.69 14.86 -53.70
N HIS A 569 -22.93 15.68 -52.98
CA HIS A 569 -23.42 16.56 -51.93
C HIS A 569 -24.32 17.66 -52.47
N THR A 570 -25.63 17.42 -52.52
CA THR A 570 -26.62 18.51 -52.48
C THR A 570 -27.84 18.12 -51.63
N SER A 571 -28.07 18.96 -50.60
CA SER A 571 -29.34 19.15 -49.89
C SER A 571 -29.99 17.95 -49.19
N GLU A 572 -29.42 17.55 -48.04
CA GLU A 572 -30.20 17.07 -46.87
C GLU A 572 -29.36 16.96 -45.56
N ALA A 573 -28.13 17.47 -45.56
CA ALA A 573 -27.18 17.40 -44.43
C ALA A 573 -27.44 18.42 -43.29
N ALA A 574 -28.71 18.68 -42.95
CA ALA A 574 -29.06 19.69 -41.94
C ALA A 574 -29.96 19.21 -40.78
N GLN A 575 -30.28 17.91 -40.66
CA GLN A 575 -31.23 17.47 -39.62
C GLN A 575 -30.90 16.23 -38.78
N TYR A 576 -29.74 15.59 -38.92
CA TYR A 576 -29.32 14.53 -38.00
C TYR A 576 -27.86 14.69 -37.56
N SER A 577 -27.61 15.78 -36.86
CA SER A 577 -26.65 15.73 -35.76
C SER A 577 -27.44 15.17 -34.58
N GLU A 578 -27.46 13.85 -34.38
CA GLU A 578 -27.66 13.34 -33.03
C GLU A 578 -26.46 13.84 -32.23
N GLN A 579 -26.61 15.03 -31.64
CA GLN A 579 -25.91 15.32 -30.41
C GLN A 579 -26.24 14.13 -29.51
N ALA A 580 -25.26 13.29 -29.20
CA ALA A 580 -25.41 12.27 -28.17
C ALA A 580 -26.00 12.99 -26.97
N ASP A 581 -27.27 12.72 -26.67
CA ASP A 581 -27.94 13.37 -25.57
C ASP A 581 -27.18 12.95 -24.31
N GLU A 582 -26.36 13.85 -23.76
CA GLU A 582 -25.56 13.62 -22.56
C GLU A 582 -26.46 13.24 -21.37
N GLN A 583 -27.78 13.45 -21.48
CA GLN A 583 -28.80 13.09 -20.50
C GLN A 583 -29.43 11.72 -20.77
N ARG A 584 -29.14 11.04 -21.89
CA ARG A 584 -29.68 9.72 -22.19
C ARG A 584 -29.14 8.67 -21.23
N ILE A 585 -29.98 8.21 -20.32
CA ILE A 585 -29.67 7.11 -19.40
C ILE A 585 -29.73 5.78 -20.16
N ARG A 586 -28.61 5.07 -20.23
CA ARG A 586 -28.54 3.73 -20.85
C ARG A 586 -29.23 2.67 -19.98
N PRO A 587 -29.78 1.58 -20.55
CA PRO A 587 -30.48 0.55 -19.76
C PRO A 587 -29.64 -0.16 -18.70
N ASP A 588 -28.33 -0.30 -18.90
CA ASP A 588 -27.40 -0.81 -17.88
C ASP A 588 -27.21 0.18 -16.72
N LEU A 589 -27.06 1.47 -17.03
CA LEU A 589 -26.99 2.55 -16.05
C LEU A 589 -28.31 2.69 -15.29
N GLN A 590 -29.46 2.61 -15.96
CA GLN A 590 -30.77 2.64 -15.32
C GLN A 590 -30.91 1.48 -14.31
N ARG A 591 -30.48 0.26 -14.68
CA ARG A 591 -30.47 -0.88 -13.72
C ARG A 591 -29.61 -0.61 -12.50
N LEU A 592 -28.47 0.07 -12.65
CA LEU A 592 -27.65 0.47 -11.51
C LEU A 592 -28.33 1.55 -10.66
N ILE A 593 -28.93 2.56 -11.29
CA ILE A 593 -29.68 3.63 -10.61
C ILE A 593 -30.85 3.04 -9.81
N ASP A 594 -31.67 2.18 -10.44
CA ASP A 594 -32.78 1.48 -9.80
C ASP A 594 -32.30 0.63 -8.62
N ARG A 595 -31.13 0.00 -8.78
CA ARG A 595 -30.52 -0.79 -7.73
C ARG A 595 -30.00 0.06 -6.57
N GLN A 596 -29.40 1.20 -6.85
CA GLN A 596 -28.89 2.13 -5.84
C GLN A 596 -30.01 2.90 -5.14
N ALA A 597 -31.19 3.03 -5.75
CA ALA A 597 -32.34 3.73 -5.16
C ALA A 597 -32.63 3.26 -3.73
N PHE A 598 -32.57 1.94 -3.46
CA PHE A 598 -32.79 1.35 -2.14
C PHE A 598 -31.75 1.73 -1.08
N LEU A 599 -30.66 2.38 -1.44
CA LEU A 599 -29.69 2.92 -0.49
C LEU A 599 -30.21 4.18 0.17
N TRP A 600 -30.97 5.00 -0.55
CA TRP A 600 -31.30 6.36 -0.17
C TRP A 600 -32.57 6.44 0.67
N ASP A 601 -32.56 7.34 1.66
CA ASP A 601 -33.65 7.48 2.64
C ASP A 601 -35.00 7.83 1.99
N GLU A 602 -34.97 8.63 0.92
CA GLU A 602 -36.14 9.00 0.12
C GLU A 602 -36.92 7.78 -0.43
N ASN A 603 -36.22 6.67 -0.69
CA ASN A 603 -36.80 5.43 -1.19
C ASN A 603 -37.09 4.42 -0.06
N ARG A 604 -36.97 4.84 1.21
CA ARG A 604 -37.17 3.99 2.40
C ARG A 604 -38.08 4.65 3.46
N PRO A 605 -39.26 5.20 3.10
CA PRO A 605 -40.05 6.06 3.98
C PRO A 605 -40.48 5.40 5.30
N GLU A 606 -40.80 4.10 5.29
CA GLU A 606 -41.18 3.37 6.51
C GLU A 606 -40.01 3.15 7.48
N ALA A 607 -38.79 2.98 6.96
CA ALA A 607 -37.59 2.90 7.80
C ALA A 607 -37.29 4.25 8.44
N VAL A 608 -37.35 5.33 7.64
CA VAL A 608 -37.14 6.71 8.10
C VAL A 608 -38.20 7.09 9.16
N LYS A 609 -39.48 6.82 8.91
CA LYS A 609 -40.57 7.09 9.86
C LYS A 609 -40.36 6.40 11.21
N ARG A 610 -39.87 5.15 11.21
CA ARG A 610 -39.53 4.42 12.44
C ARG A 610 -38.34 5.01 13.20
N ARG A 611 -37.36 5.61 12.52
CA ARG A 611 -36.28 6.37 13.18
C ARG A 611 -36.79 7.66 13.80
N ARG A 612 -37.59 8.41 13.04
CA ARG A 612 -38.18 9.68 13.50
C ARG A 612 -39.07 9.54 14.71
N SER A 613 -39.82 8.44 14.85
CA SER A 613 -40.65 8.21 16.03
C SER A 613 -39.86 8.07 17.34
N ARG A 614 -38.54 7.84 17.25
CA ARG A 614 -37.61 7.81 18.39
C ARG A 614 -36.80 9.10 18.54
N ASN A 615 -37.13 10.13 17.76
CA ASN A 615 -36.37 11.38 17.67
C ASN A 615 -34.89 11.18 17.28
N GLN A 616 -34.63 10.19 16.41
CA GLN A 616 -33.30 9.88 15.91
C GLN A 616 -33.17 10.17 14.41
N ARG A 617 -31.94 10.46 13.97
CA ARG A 617 -31.53 10.63 12.59
C ARG A 617 -31.25 9.30 11.92
N THR A 618 -31.26 9.28 10.60
CA THR A 618 -30.78 8.10 9.86
C THR A 618 -29.26 8.08 9.84
N ALA A 619 -28.67 6.92 9.56
CA ALA A 619 -27.22 6.81 9.43
C ALA A 619 -26.67 7.71 8.30
N ARG A 620 -27.41 7.85 7.18
CA ARG A 620 -27.00 8.71 6.06
C ARG A 620 -27.05 10.20 6.41
N GLU A 621 -28.05 10.63 7.18
CA GLU A 621 -28.10 12.03 7.63
C GLU A 621 -26.96 12.39 8.56
N ASN A 622 -26.55 11.47 9.43
CA ASN A 622 -25.40 11.68 10.30
C ASN A 622 -24.09 11.70 9.51
N VAL A 623 -23.95 10.84 8.50
CA VAL A 623 -22.80 10.87 7.58
C VAL A 623 -22.78 12.18 6.78
N ALA A 624 -23.90 12.61 6.21
CA ALA A 624 -24.00 13.85 5.46
C ALA A 624 -23.66 15.08 6.33
N ASP A 625 -24.16 15.13 7.56
CA ASP A 625 -23.86 16.22 8.50
C ASP A 625 -22.38 16.23 8.94
N LEU A 626 -21.73 15.06 8.97
CA LEU A 626 -20.30 14.96 9.28
C LEU A 626 -19.42 15.50 8.15
N LEU A 627 -19.86 15.40 6.90
CA LEU A 627 -19.06 15.79 5.75
C LEU A 627 -19.17 17.29 5.47
N ASP A 628 -18.22 17.82 4.70
CA ASP A 628 -18.24 19.22 4.26
C ASP A 628 -19.25 19.46 3.12
N ASP A 629 -19.40 18.47 2.24
CA ASP A 629 -20.39 18.41 1.17
C ASP A 629 -20.72 16.97 0.77
N ASP A 630 -21.90 16.77 0.17
CA ASP A 630 -22.40 15.46 -0.27
C ASP A 630 -21.56 14.84 -1.41
N GLY A 631 -20.84 15.66 -2.18
CA GLY A 631 -20.02 15.23 -3.31
C GLY A 631 -18.68 14.61 -2.90
N SER A 632 -18.23 14.88 -1.68
CA SER A 632 -16.97 14.38 -1.15
C SER A 632 -17.01 12.91 -0.72
N PHE A 633 -18.21 12.35 -0.48
CA PHE A 633 -18.34 10.98 0.02
C PHE A 633 -18.21 9.95 -1.08
N VAL A 634 -17.22 9.07 -0.96
CA VAL A 634 -17.07 7.89 -1.81
C VAL A 634 -17.46 6.66 -1.01
N GLU A 635 -18.71 6.20 -1.18
CA GLU A 635 -19.24 5.03 -0.48
C GLU A 635 -18.70 3.71 -1.04
N TYR A 636 -18.29 2.83 -0.14
CA TYR A 636 -17.74 1.51 -0.43
C TYR A 636 -18.81 0.45 -0.19
N GLY A 637 -18.99 -0.46 -1.16
CA GLY A 637 -19.85 -1.63 -1.01
C GLY A 637 -21.32 -1.32 -0.73
N GLY A 638 -21.86 -0.20 -1.25
CA GLY A 638 -23.26 0.16 -1.05
C GLY A 638 -24.24 -0.94 -1.48
N LEU A 639 -23.93 -1.67 -2.56
CA LEU A 639 -24.80 -2.73 -3.08
C LEU A 639 -24.76 -4.05 -2.29
N ALA A 640 -23.99 -4.13 -1.20
CA ALA A 640 -23.96 -5.32 -0.34
C ALA A 640 -25.34 -5.60 0.27
N ILE A 641 -25.65 -6.89 0.43
CA ILE A 641 -26.89 -7.40 1.05
C ILE A 641 -26.54 -8.39 2.16
N ALA A 642 -27.48 -8.71 3.05
CA ALA A 642 -27.25 -9.69 4.11
C ALA A 642 -27.03 -11.11 3.56
N ALA A 643 -26.21 -11.89 4.25
CA ALA A 643 -25.82 -13.25 3.87
C ALA A 643 -26.92 -14.29 4.20
N GLN A 644 -28.14 -14.04 3.75
CA GLN A 644 -29.35 -14.81 4.06
C GLN A 644 -30.09 -15.28 2.79
N ALA A 645 -29.40 -15.42 1.66
CA ALA A 645 -29.98 -15.86 0.38
C ALA A 645 -30.58 -17.26 0.44
N LYS A 646 -30.13 -18.12 1.35
CA LYS A 646 -30.77 -19.43 1.62
C LYS A 646 -32.14 -19.34 2.32
N ARG A 647 -32.52 -18.16 2.85
CA ARG A 647 -33.75 -17.96 3.63
C ARG A 647 -34.70 -16.92 3.05
N ARG A 648 -34.20 -16.01 2.22
CA ARG A 648 -34.94 -14.87 1.69
C ARG A 648 -34.69 -14.74 0.19
N SER A 649 -35.66 -14.19 -0.54
CA SER A 649 -35.50 -13.95 -1.98
C SER A 649 -34.47 -12.86 -2.23
N ALA A 650 -33.96 -12.80 -3.46
CA ALA A 650 -33.10 -11.72 -3.87
C ALA A 650 -33.83 -10.37 -3.70
N GLU A 651 -35.06 -10.22 -4.19
CA GLU A 651 -35.79 -8.93 -4.09
C GLU A 651 -35.93 -8.44 -2.65
N ASP A 652 -36.25 -9.33 -1.70
CA ASP A 652 -36.34 -8.96 -0.28
C ASP A 652 -35.01 -8.47 0.28
N LEU A 653 -33.91 -9.17 0.01
CA LEU A 653 -32.59 -8.79 0.51
C LEU A 653 -32.15 -7.44 -0.06
N ILE A 654 -32.50 -7.16 -1.31
CA ILE A 654 -32.17 -5.91 -1.99
C ILE A 654 -32.89 -4.73 -1.32
N ALA A 655 -34.18 -4.87 -1.08
CA ALA A 655 -35.00 -3.81 -0.51
C ALA A 655 -34.75 -3.61 0.99
N ASN A 656 -34.53 -4.71 1.74
CA ASN A 656 -34.56 -4.69 3.20
C ASN A 656 -33.17 -4.85 3.85
N THR A 657 -32.12 -5.13 3.08
CA THR A 657 -30.75 -5.21 3.60
C THR A 657 -29.73 -4.35 2.85
N PRO A 658 -30.08 -3.08 2.48
CA PRO A 658 -29.17 -2.21 1.76
C PRO A 658 -27.85 -2.03 2.53
N ALA A 659 -26.74 -2.05 1.79
CA ALA A 659 -25.38 -1.96 2.31
C ALA A 659 -25.03 -2.98 3.41
N ASP A 660 -25.82 -4.05 3.57
CA ASP A 660 -25.79 -4.98 4.70
C ASP A 660 -25.82 -4.26 6.07
N GLY A 661 -26.55 -3.15 6.15
CA GLY A 661 -26.73 -2.34 7.36
C GLY A 661 -25.48 -1.60 7.83
N LEU A 662 -24.49 -1.40 6.97
CA LEU A 662 -23.27 -0.65 7.28
C LEU A 662 -22.87 0.24 6.11
N ILE A 663 -22.87 1.55 6.31
CA ILE A 663 -22.35 2.54 5.36
C ILE A 663 -20.86 2.71 5.66
N THR A 664 -20.02 2.56 4.66
CA THR A 664 -18.57 2.74 4.78
C THR A 664 -18.08 3.59 3.62
N GLY A 665 -17.08 4.44 3.84
CA GLY A 665 -16.51 5.22 2.75
C GLY A 665 -15.46 6.21 3.23
N VAL A 666 -14.96 7.03 2.31
CA VAL A 666 -14.05 8.13 2.62
C VAL A 666 -14.70 9.43 2.17
N GLY A 667 -14.62 10.48 2.99
CA GLY A 667 -15.11 11.81 2.65
C GLY A 667 -14.29 12.90 3.34
N ASN A 668 -14.62 14.17 3.07
CA ASN A 668 -13.92 15.31 3.65
C ASN A 668 -14.63 15.84 4.90
N VAL A 669 -13.86 16.08 5.96
CA VAL A 669 -14.30 16.68 7.22
C VAL A 669 -13.38 17.85 7.54
N ASN A 670 -13.96 19.04 7.78
CA ASN A 670 -13.27 20.29 8.09
C ASN A 670 -12.42 20.87 6.94
N GLY A 671 -12.73 20.56 5.69
CA GLY A 671 -12.03 21.05 4.49
C GLY A 671 -12.05 22.57 4.31
N ALA A 672 -12.96 23.28 4.98
CA ALA A 672 -12.92 24.74 5.07
C ALA A 672 -11.78 25.27 5.97
N GLN A 673 -11.29 24.46 6.91
CA GLN A 673 -10.26 24.83 7.90
C GLN A 673 -8.88 24.26 7.57
N VAL A 674 -8.82 23.14 6.85
CA VAL A 674 -7.57 22.41 6.56
C VAL A 674 -7.47 22.04 5.08
N ALA A 675 -6.25 21.78 4.60
CA ALA A 675 -6.03 21.36 3.22
C ALA A 675 -6.77 20.05 2.90
N ALA A 676 -7.15 19.86 1.63
CA ALA A 676 -7.95 18.73 1.17
C ALA A 676 -7.35 17.37 1.56
N GLU A 677 -6.02 17.22 1.56
CA GLU A 677 -5.37 15.97 1.95
C GLU A 677 -5.58 15.62 3.43
N ARG A 678 -5.70 16.63 4.30
CA ARG A 678 -5.91 16.46 5.74
C ARG A 678 -7.38 16.38 6.15
N ALA A 679 -8.28 16.80 5.28
CA ALA A 679 -9.72 16.69 5.49
C ALA A 679 -10.25 15.26 5.29
N ARG A 680 -9.55 14.44 4.49
CA ARG A 680 -9.94 13.05 4.19
C ARG A 680 -10.06 12.22 5.46
N THR A 681 -11.23 11.65 5.67
CA THR A 681 -11.62 10.88 6.86
C THR A 681 -12.32 9.60 6.42
N ALA A 682 -11.96 8.47 7.02
CA ALA A 682 -12.66 7.20 6.84
C ALA A 682 -13.90 7.16 7.74
N ILE A 683 -15.02 6.72 7.19
CA ILE A 683 -16.31 6.68 7.89
C ILE A 683 -16.85 5.25 7.91
N MET A 684 -17.37 4.85 9.06
CA MET A 684 -18.15 3.62 9.25
C MET A 684 -19.40 3.95 10.06
N ALA A 685 -20.59 3.77 9.48
CA ALA A 685 -21.85 4.07 10.13
C ALA A 685 -22.81 2.87 10.05
N TYR A 686 -23.15 2.29 11.19
CA TYR A 686 -24.17 1.24 11.24
C TYR A 686 -25.56 1.83 11.03
N ASP A 687 -26.36 1.19 10.20
CA ASP A 687 -27.75 1.58 9.95
C ASP A 687 -28.69 0.73 10.83
N ALA A 688 -29.13 1.30 11.94
CA ALA A 688 -30.06 0.67 12.86
C ALA A 688 -31.40 0.28 12.23
N THR A 689 -31.76 0.84 11.07
CA THR A 689 -32.99 0.46 10.34
C THR A 689 -32.86 -0.87 9.59
N VAL A 690 -31.64 -1.35 9.37
CA VAL A 690 -31.34 -2.62 8.70
C VAL A 690 -30.93 -3.64 9.74
N LEU A 691 -31.80 -4.62 10.00
CA LEU A 691 -31.54 -5.71 10.95
C LEU A 691 -31.04 -5.20 12.32
N ALA A 692 -31.56 -4.07 12.80
CA ALA A 692 -31.18 -3.43 14.06
C ALA A 692 -29.69 -3.03 14.14
N GLY A 693 -29.03 -2.72 13.01
CA GLY A 693 -27.62 -2.32 12.97
C GLY A 693 -26.67 -3.45 13.39
N THR A 694 -27.09 -4.70 13.24
CA THR A 694 -26.32 -5.86 13.71
C THR A 694 -25.17 -6.24 12.76
N GLN A 695 -24.10 -6.77 13.33
CA GLN A 695 -22.93 -7.23 12.58
C GLN A 695 -23.19 -8.57 11.89
N GLY A 696 -22.91 -8.64 10.60
CA GLY A 696 -23.10 -9.83 9.76
C GLY A 696 -21.92 -10.07 8.83
N LYS A 697 -22.01 -11.13 8.02
CA LYS A 697 -20.85 -11.62 7.28
C LYS A 697 -20.35 -10.64 6.24
N ARG A 698 -21.24 -9.96 5.48
CA ARG A 698 -20.80 -9.02 4.44
C ARG A 698 -20.41 -7.68 5.02
N ASN A 699 -21.08 -7.20 6.07
CA ASN A 699 -20.67 -5.95 6.71
C ASN A 699 -19.34 -6.05 7.49
N HIS A 700 -18.97 -7.23 8.02
CA HIS A 700 -17.60 -7.45 8.53
C HIS A 700 -16.53 -7.32 7.43
N ILE A 701 -16.79 -7.82 6.21
CA ILE A 701 -15.89 -7.62 5.06
C ILE A 701 -15.75 -6.13 4.73
N LYS A 702 -16.85 -5.36 4.80
CA LYS A 702 -16.81 -3.91 4.62
C LYS A 702 -16.01 -3.21 5.72
N THR A 703 -16.19 -3.61 6.98
CA THR A 703 -15.42 -3.12 8.13
C THR A 703 -13.92 -3.36 7.92
N ASP A 704 -13.52 -4.59 7.61
CA ASP A 704 -12.11 -4.94 7.37
C ASP A 704 -11.52 -4.10 6.24
N ARG A 705 -12.28 -3.89 5.17
CA ARG A 705 -11.84 -3.09 4.02
C ARG A 705 -11.64 -1.61 4.37
N ILE A 706 -12.57 -0.98 5.09
CA ILE A 706 -12.44 0.45 5.40
C ILE A 706 -11.34 0.70 6.45
N VAL A 707 -11.14 -0.24 7.37
CA VAL A 707 -10.04 -0.22 8.34
C VAL A 707 -8.68 -0.35 7.63
N GLU A 708 -8.55 -1.29 6.67
CA GLU A 708 -7.35 -1.44 5.85
C GLU A 708 -7.01 -0.12 5.12
N VAL A 709 -8.02 0.52 4.51
CA VAL A 709 -7.86 1.82 3.84
C VAL A 709 -7.39 2.90 4.81
N ALA A 710 -8.00 2.99 6.00
CA ALA A 710 -7.61 3.98 7.00
C ALA A 710 -6.17 3.76 7.49
N LEU A 711 -5.75 2.52 7.72
CA LEU A 711 -4.37 2.19 8.13
C LEU A 711 -3.34 2.49 7.04
N ARG A 712 -3.65 2.11 5.80
CA ARG A 712 -2.77 2.31 4.65
C ARG A 712 -2.57 3.79 4.34
N ASP A 713 -3.67 4.54 4.30
CA ASP A 713 -3.67 5.95 3.90
C ASP A 713 -3.50 6.91 5.10
N LYS A 714 -3.39 6.38 6.33
CA LYS A 714 -3.32 7.13 7.61
C LYS A 714 -4.46 8.14 7.78
N LEU A 715 -5.68 7.71 7.48
CA LEU A 715 -6.88 8.54 7.57
C LEU A 715 -7.44 8.52 9.01
N PRO A 716 -7.81 9.68 9.59
CA PRO A 716 -8.69 9.70 10.76
C PRO A 716 -9.95 8.88 10.50
N PHE A 717 -10.51 8.31 11.55
CA PHE A 717 -11.61 7.35 11.45
C PHE A 717 -12.79 7.80 12.32
N VAL A 718 -13.99 7.82 11.74
CA VAL A 718 -15.25 8.09 12.47
C VAL A 718 -16.17 6.88 12.38
N LEU A 719 -16.55 6.36 13.55
CA LEU A 719 -17.51 5.29 13.73
C LEU A 719 -18.82 5.84 14.32
N PHE A 720 -19.93 5.71 13.61
CA PHE A 720 -21.27 5.80 14.22
C PHE A 720 -21.68 4.40 14.71
N GLY A 721 -21.46 4.17 16.00
CA GLY A 721 -21.70 2.90 16.68
C GLY A 721 -23.13 2.80 17.17
N GLU A 722 -23.96 2.05 16.45
CA GLU A 722 -25.34 1.76 16.86
C GLU A 722 -25.75 0.36 16.38
N GLY A 723 -26.35 -0.43 17.25
CA GLY A 723 -26.83 -1.78 16.96
C GLY A 723 -26.30 -2.85 17.92
N GLY A 724 -26.41 -4.11 17.52
CA GLY A 724 -25.96 -5.28 18.28
C GLY A 724 -24.87 -6.10 17.59
N GLY A 725 -24.40 -7.16 18.23
CA GLY A 725 -23.36 -8.05 17.70
C GLY A 725 -23.95 -9.33 17.12
N GLY A 726 -23.26 -9.89 16.11
CA GLY A 726 -23.47 -11.22 15.54
C GLY A 726 -24.87 -11.51 14.97
N ARG A 727 -24.94 -11.88 13.69
CA ARG A 727 -26.19 -12.34 13.03
C ARG A 727 -26.21 -13.85 12.82
N PRO A 728 -26.87 -14.64 13.70
CA PRO A 728 -27.05 -16.08 13.48
C PRO A 728 -27.81 -16.43 12.20
N GLY A 729 -28.59 -15.49 11.67
CA GLY A 729 -29.36 -15.67 10.44
C GLY A 729 -28.52 -15.71 9.15
N ASP A 730 -27.24 -15.34 9.21
CA ASP A 730 -26.32 -15.24 8.07
C ASP A 730 -25.73 -16.62 7.68
N ILE A 731 -26.58 -17.48 7.13
CA ILE A 731 -26.27 -18.90 6.87
C ILE A 731 -25.69 -19.20 5.47
N ASP A 732 -25.45 -18.17 4.64
CA ASP A 732 -24.87 -18.37 3.31
C ASP A 732 -23.42 -18.86 3.38
N PHE A 733 -22.67 -18.47 4.43
CA PHE A 733 -21.27 -18.84 4.63
C PHE A 733 -21.13 -20.10 5.51
N PRO A 734 -20.18 -21.00 5.22
CA PRO A 734 -19.91 -22.18 6.04
C PRO A 734 -19.10 -21.80 7.30
N SER A 735 -19.72 -21.05 8.21
CA SER A 735 -19.11 -20.59 9.45
C SER A 735 -20.07 -20.76 10.61
N ILE A 736 -19.68 -21.56 11.61
CA ILE A 736 -20.53 -21.85 12.78
C ILE A 736 -20.37 -20.79 13.87
N SER A 737 -19.14 -20.53 14.35
CA SER A 737 -18.88 -19.58 15.45
C SER A 737 -18.54 -18.17 14.99
N GLY A 738 -17.86 -18.02 13.85
CA GLY A 738 -17.40 -16.72 13.34
C GLY A 738 -16.15 -16.17 14.02
N TYR A 739 -15.45 -16.94 14.87
CA TYR A 739 -14.25 -16.51 15.60
C TYR A 739 -13.03 -16.23 14.74
N GLN A 740 -13.05 -16.64 13.48
CA GLN A 740 -12.05 -16.29 12.49
C GLN A 740 -12.18 -14.84 11.97
N THR A 741 -13.17 -14.07 12.42
CA THR A 741 -13.32 -12.66 12.03
C THR A 741 -12.15 -11.83 12.55
N SER A 742 -11.48 -11.11 11.66
CA SER A 742 -10.37 -10.22 11.98
C SER A 742 -10.82 -8.82 12.43
N SER A 743 -12.10 -8.46 12.25
CA SER A 743 -12.52 -7.05 12.33
C SER A 743 -12.23 -6.39 13.65
N PHE A 744 -12.38 -7.10 14.77
CA PHE A 744 -12.06 -6.55 16.09
C PHE A 744 -10.57 -6.28 16.26
N SER A 745 -9.71 -7.22 15.86
CA SER A 745 -8.26 -7.01 15.90
C SER A 745 -7.80 -5.93 14.92
N SER A 746 -8.36 -5.91 13.70
CA SER A 746 -8.02 -4.92 12.68
C SER A 746 -8.45 -3.53 13.12
N PHE A 747 -9.66 -3.37 13.66
CA PHE A 747 -10.13 -2.08 14.17
C PHE A 747 -9.29 -1.60 15.35
N ALA A 748 -8.92 -2.48 16.28
CA ALA A 748 -8.05 -2.14 17.39
C ALA A 748 -6.64 -1.68 16.95
N GLN A 749 -6.15 -2.13 15.79
CA GLN A 749 -4.87 -1.65 15.23
C GLN A 749 -4.89 -0.18 14.82
N LEU A 750 -6.06 0.46 14.72
CA LEU A 750 -6.15 1.91 14.48
C LEU A 750 -5.65 2.73 15.69
N SER A 751 -5.73 2.17 16.91
CA SER A 751 -5.31 2.85 18.13
C SER A 751 -3.85 3.26 18.07
N GLY A 752 -3.60 4.56 18.21
CA GLY A 752 -2.27 5.16 18.14
C GLY A 752 -1.68 5.29 16.73
N GLU A 753 -2.36 4.79 15.71
CA GLU A 753 -1.97 4.94 14.29
C GLU A 753 -2.68 6.12 13.63
N VAL A 754 -3.98 6.29 13.92
CA VAL A 754 -4.82 7.38 13.42
C VAL A 754 -5.81 7.83 14.51
N PRO A 755 -6.31 9.08 14.51
CA PRO A 755 -7.36 9.50 15.42
C PRO A 755 -8.66 8.73 15.17
N VAL A 756 -9.23 8.09 16.20
CA VAL A 756 -10.46 7.30 16.07
C VAL A 756 -11.58 7.88 16.95
N VAL A 757 -12.70 8.25 16.32
CA VAL A 757 -13.88 8.83 16.97
C VAL A 757 -15.03 7.82 16.95
N GLY A 758 -15.58 7.50 18.11
CA GLY A 758 -16.85 6.78 18.25
C GLY A 758 -17.98 7.76 18.56
N ILE A 759 -19.06 7.71 17.80
CA ILE A 759 -20.30 8.48 18.04
C ILE A 759 -21.41 7.47 18.31
N VAL A 760 -22.12 7.62 19.42
CA VAL A 760 -23.22 6.72 19.81
C VAL A 760 -24.50 7.52 20.01
N SER A 761 -25.58 6.99 19.44
CA SER A 761 -26.96 7.35 19.74
C SER A 761 -27.78 6.08 19.91
N GLY A 762 -28.74 6.09 20.82
CA GLY A 762 -29.60 4.93 21.06
C GLY A 762 -28.85 3.73 21.65
N ARG A 763 -28.84 2.59 20.97
CA ARG A 763 -28.42 1.30 21.55
C ARG A 763 -27.16 0.79 20.87
N CYS A 764 -26.08 0.64 21.62
CA CYS A 764 -24.80 0.12 21.13
C CYS A 764 -24.36 -1.07 22.00
N PHE A 765 -24.56 -2.29 21.49
CA PHE A 765 -24.31 -3.52 22.22
C PHE A 765 -23.32 -4.47 21.54
N ALA A 766 -22.74 -5.35 22.34
CA ALA A 766 -21.89 -6.46 21.90
C ALA A 766 -20.73 -5.98 21.01
N GLY A 767 -20.61 -6.49 19.79
CA GLY A 767 -19.48 -6.15 18.93
C GLY A 767 -19.43 -4.67 18.53
N ASN A 768 -20.56 -3.97 18.44
CA ASN A 768 -20.55 -2.53 18.19
C ASN A 768 -19.99 -1.78 19.40
N ALA A 769 -20.34 -2.20 20.62
CA ALA A 769 -19.78 -1.65 21.85
C ALA A 769 -18.27 -1.95 21.96
N ALA A 770 -17.82 -3.12 21.50
CA ALA A 770 -16.40 -3.46 21.44
C ALA A 770 -15.61 -2.53 20.49
N PHE A 771 -16.16 -2.20 19.30
CA PHE A 771 -15.53 -1.22 18.42
C PHE A 771 -15.49 0.18 19.04
N VAL A 772 -16.61 0.65 19.59
CA VAL A 772 -16.66 1.95 20.26
C VAL A 772 -15.66 2.03 21.41
N GLY A 773 -15.52 0.96 22.20
CA GLY A 773 -14.55 0.87 23.30
C GLY A 773 -13.07 0.89 22.85
N CYS A 774 -12.79 0.73 21.56
CA CYS A 774 -11.45 0.85 20.99
C CYS A 774 -11.17 2.26 20.43
N CYS A 775 -12.13 3.19 20.46
CA CYS A 775 -11.95 4.55 19.97
C CYS A 775 -11.12 5.41 20.94
N ASP A 776 -10.45 6.44 20.41
CA ASP A 776 -9.73 7.41 21.24
C ASP A 776 -10.70 8.26 22.06
N VAL A 777 -11.84 8.61 21.46
CA VAL A 777 -12.92 9.37 22.08
C VAL A 777 -14.27 8.73 21.76
N ILE A 778 -15.14 8.67 22.76
CA ILE A 778 -16.53 8.24 22.67
C ILE A 778 -17.42 9.45 22.97
N ILE A 779 -18.11 9.91 21.93
CA ILE A 779 -19.12 10.97 21.98
C ILE A 779 -20.48 10.29 21.98
N ALA A 780 -21.29 10.54 22.99
CA ALA A 780 -22.57 9.87 23.11
C ALA A 780 -23.67 10.85 23.52
N ASP A 781 -24.85 10.72 22.92
CA ASP A 781 -26.00 11.51 23.36
C ASP A 781 -26.67 10.91 24.60
N LYS A 782 -27.55 11.70 25.25
CA LYS A 782 -28.29 11.26 26.45
C LYS A 782 -29.20 10.05 26.25
N SER A 783 -29.55 9.69 25.01
CA SER A 783 -30.35 8.50 24.71
C SER A 783 -29.53 7.21 24.69
N SER A 784 -28.20 7.33 24.75
CA SER A 784 -27.26 6.25 24.53
C SER A 784 -27.26 5.19 25.64
N ASN A 785 -27.12 3.94 25.21
CA ASN A 785 -26.93 2.75 26.05
C ASN A 785 -25.80 1.92 25.45
N ILE A 786 -24.67 1.82 26.17
CA ILE A 786 -23.45 1.16 25.69
C ILE A 786 -23.16 -0.06 26.57
N GLY A 787 -23.06 -1.26 26.00
CA GLY A 787 -22.77 -2.45 26.80
C GLY A 787 -22.28 -3.66 26.01
N LEU A 788 -21.36 -4.45 26.57
CA LEU A 788 -20.84 -5.65 25.90
C LEU A 788 -21.88 -6.76 25.72
N ALA A 789 -22.98 -6.74 26.46
CA ALA A 789 -24.08 -7.68 26.31
C ALA A 789 -25.38 -6.90 26.12
N GLY A 790 -26.12 -7.19 25.04
CA GLY A 790 -27.50 -6.70 24.90
C GLY A 790 -28.48 -7.57 25.71
N PRO A 791 -29.74 -7.13 25.90
CA PRO A 791 -30.73 -7.84 26.72
C PRO A 791 -30.90 -9.32 26.38
N ALA A 792 -30.94 -9.67 25.09
CA ALA A 792 -31.06 -11.07 24.65
C ALA A 792 -29.88 -11.94 25.08
N MET A 793 -28.68 -11.37 25.17
CA MET A 793 -27.47 -12.08 25.61
C MET A 793 -27.44 -12.27 27.13
N ILE A 794 -27.92 -11.26 27.87
CA ILE A 794 -28.05 -11.31 29.34
C ILE A 794 -29.10 -12.36 29.74
N GLU A 795 -30.25 -12.34 29.06
CA GLU A 795 -31.31 -13.34 29.25
C GLU A 795 -30.83 -14.74 28.88
N GLY A 796 -30.17 -14.90 27.73
CA GLY A 796 -29.58 -16.17 27.30
C GLY A 796 -28.52 -16.72 28.27
N GLY A 797 -27.86 -15.85 29.03
CA GLY A 797 -26.93 -16.22 30.11
C GLY A 797 -27.61 -16.55 31.44
N GLY A 798 -28.93 -16.44 31.54
CA GLY A 798 -29.68 -16.70 32.78
C GLY A 798 -29.55 -15.60 33.83
N LEU A 799 -29.17 -14.38 33.45
CA LEU A 799 -28.90 -13.27 34.37
C LEU A 799 -30.12 -12.37 34.63
N GLY A 800 -31.29 -12.73 34.07
CA GLY A 800 -32.53 -11.97 34.18
C GLY A 800 -32.93 -11.29 32.87
N ILE A 801 -34.08 -10.61 32.90
CA ILE A 801 -34.66 -9.92 31.75
C ILE A 801 -34.61 -8.42 32.02
N PHE A 802 -33.97 -7.70 31.12
CA PHE A 802 -33.76 -6.25 31.24
C PHE A 802 -34.28 -5.54 30.01
N LYS A 803 -34.67 -4.28 30.16
CA LYS A 803 -34.90 -3.41 29.02
C LYS A 803 -33.54 -2.95 28.48
N PRO A 804 -33.42 -2.65 27.17
CA PRO A 804 -32.21 -2.05 26.62
C PRO A 804 -31.72 -0.82 27.39
N GLU A 805 -32.65 -0.02 27.92
CA GLU A 805 -32.38 1.20 28.68
C GLU A 805 -31.80 0.94 30.08
N ASP A 806 -31.88 -0.30 30.58
CA ASP A 806 -31.28 -0.70 31.85
C ASP A 806 -29.80 -1.10 31.69
N VAL A 807 -29.30 -1.20 30.44
CA VAL A 807 -27.97 -1.73 30.14
C VAL A 807 -27.03 -0.63 29.67
N GLY A 808 -26.18 -0.19 30.58
CA GLY A 808 -25.15 0.82 30.32
C GLY A 808 -25.69 2.20 29.90
N PRO A 809 -26.63 2.79 30.67
CA PRO A 809 -27.21 4.08 30.34
C PRO A 809 -26.16 5.20 30.38
N ALA A 810 -26.33 6.20 29.52
CA ALA A 810 -25.36 7.29 29.32
C ALA A 810 -24.84 7.96 30.62
N PRO A 811 -25.67 8.27 31.65
CA PRO A 811 -25.16 8.85 32.89
C PRO A 811 -24.15 7.96 33.64
N VAL A 812 -24.35 6.63 33.60
CA VAL A 812 -23.44 5.67 34.23
C VAL A 812 -22.13 5.58 33.43
N GLN A 813 -22.24 5.50 32.10
CA GLN A 813 -21.09 5.41 31.22
C GLN A 813 -20.27 6.71 31.17
N TYR A 814 -20.89 7.86 31.42
CA TYR A 814 -20.20 9.12 31.58
C TYR A 814 -19.46 9.21 32.92
N ALA A 815 -20.10 8.74 34.00
CA ALA A 815 -19.51 8.75 35.34
C ALA A 815 -18.32 7.78 35.50
N ASN A 816 -18.30 6.68 34.75
CA ASN A 816 -17.23 5.68 34.80
C ASN A 816 -16.13 5.87 33.74
N GLY A 817 -16.23 6.90 32.89
CA GLY A 817 -15.19 7.27 31.92
C GLY A 817 -15.28 6.59 30.56
N VAL A 818 -16.31 5.76 30.31
CA VAL A 818 -16.58 5.19 28.98
C VAL A 818 -17.02 6.25 27.99
N ILE A 819 -17.86 7.21 28.40
CA ILE A 819 -18.23 8.36 27.55
C ILE A 819 -17.28 9.50 27.86
N ASP A 820 -16.51 9.93 26.86
CA ASP A 820 -15.62 11.08 26.96
C ASP A 820 -16.38 12.40 26.88
N VAL A 821 -17.37 12.50 25.98
CA VAL A 821 -18.20 13.69 25.80
C VAL A 821 -19.67 13.30 25.72
N LEU A 822 -20.45 13.74 26.71
CA LEU A 822 -21.90 13.56 26.74
C LEU A 822 -22.58 14.77 26.09
N VAL A 823 -23.36 14.54 25.06
CA VAL A 823 -24.06 15.59 24.27
C VAL A 823 -25.58 15.45 24.38
N GLU A 824 -26.33 16.46 23.96
CA GLU A 824 -27.80 16.45 23.99
C GLU A 824 -28.39 15.58 22.88
N ASN A 825 -27.79 15.58 21.69
CA ASN A 825 -28.32 14.91 20.50
C ASN A 825 -27.23 14.63 19.45
N GLU A 826 -27.63 13.93 18.38
CA GLU A 826 -26.74 13.51 17.28
C GLU A 826 -26.08 14.68 16.54
N THR A 827 -26.76 15.81 16.34
CA THR A 827 -26.20 17.00 15.66
C THR A 827 -25.06 17.61 16.48
N GLU A 828 -25.25 17.74 17.79
CA GLU A 828 -24.17 18.16 18.68
C GLU A 828 -23.03 17.13 18.69
N GLY A 829 -23.35 15.83 18.66
CA GLY A 829 -22.35 14.77 18.57
C GLY A 829 -21.46 14.87 17.33
N VAL A 830 -22.05 15.16 16.17
CA VAL A 830 -21.32 15.39 14.92
C VAL A 830 -20.47 16.67 15.00
N ALA A 831 -21.00 17.75 15.57
CA ALA A 831 -20.25 18.99 15.76
C ALA A 831 -19.03 18.79 16.68
N VAL A 832 -19.19 18.04 17.76
CA VAL A 832 -18.08 17.66 18.66
C VAL A 832 -17.07 16.77 17.94
N ALA A 833 -17.51 15.82 17.10
CA ALA A 833 -16.61 14.98 16.32
C ALA A 833 -15.76 15.79 15.34
N LYS A 834 -16.37 16.74 14.63
CA LYS A 834 -15.67 17.73 13.78
C LYS A 834 -14.66 18.53 14.59
N HIS A 835 -15.04 19.03 15.76
CA HIS A 835 -14.16 19.81 16.63
C HIS A 835 -12.97 18.97 17.13
N TYR A 836 -13.22 17.75 17.59
CA TYR A 836 -12.19 16.80 18.04
C TYR A 836 -11.18 16.48 16.92
N LEU A 837 -11.66 16.11 15.73
CA LEU A 837 -10.78 15.81 14.60
C LEU A 837 -9.90 16.99 14.20
N SER A 838 -10.42 18.22 14.33
CA SER A 838 -9.67 19.43 13.97
C SER A 838 -8.30 19.52 14.66
N PHE A 839 -8.18 19.06 15.92
CA PHE A 839 -6.93 19.13 16.68
C PHE A 839 -5.83 18.24 16.07
N PHE A 840 -6.21 17.20 15.32
CA PHE A 840 -5.30 16.25 14.69
C PHE A 840 -5.07 16.54 13.21
N GLN A 841 -5.84 17.46 12.62
CA GLN A 841 -5.70 17.90 11.24
C GLN A 841 -4.71 19.09 11.09
N GLY A 842 -4.25 19.65 12.21
CA GLY A 842 -3.13 20.60 12.25
C GLY A 842 -3.48 21.99 12.78
N LYS A 843 -2.68 22.98 12.40
CA LYS A 843 -2.81 24.38 12.84
C LYS A 843 -3.93 25.09 12.08
N VAL A 844 -4.72 25.90 12.78
CA VAL A 844 -5.68 26.83 12.17
C VAL A 844 -5.09 28.24 12.07
N ARG A 845 -5.48 28.98 11.02
CA ARG A 845 -4.96 30.33 10.75
C ARG A 845 -5.71 31.39 11.54
N ASP A 846 -7.03 31.27 11.60
CA ASP A 846 -7.90 32.21 12.27
C ASP A 846 -8.09 31.79 13.72
N TRP A 847 -7.67 32.66 14.64
CA TRP A 847 -7.81 32.45 16.08
C TRP A 847 -7.87 33.80 16.79
N SER A 848 -8.40 33.79 18.01
CA SER A 848 -8.47 34.97 18.87
C SER A 848 -7.98 34.60 20.27
N ALA A 849 -7.07 35.40 20.82
CA ALA A 849 -6.59 35.21 22.18
C ALA A 849 -7.60 35.78 23.20
N PRO A 850 -7.78 35.14 24.36
CA PRO A 850 -8.55 35.70 25.46
C PRO A 850 -7.81 36.90 26.08
N ASN A 851 -8.50 37.68 26.91
CA ASN A 851 -7.86 38.78 27.67
C ASN A 851 -6.83 38.21 28.67
N PRO A 852 -5.52 38.42 28.47
CA PRO A 852 -4.48 37.83 29.32
C PRO A 852 -4.56 38.35 30.77
N LEU A 853 -5.03 39.59 30.98
CA LEU A 853 -5.14 40.19 32.31
C LEU A 853 -6.17 39.48 33.21
N ALA A 854 -7.13 38.77 32.62
CA ALA A 854 -8.13 38.02 33.38
C ALA A 854 -7.51 36.88 34.20
N LEU A 855 -6.36 36.34 33.76
CA LEU A 855 -5.65 35.26 34.44
C LEU A 855 -5.18 35.64 35.85
N ARG A 856 -4.88 36.92 36.09
CA ARG A 856 -4.42 37.42 37.40
C ARG A 856 -5.42 37.20 38.54
N ASN A 857 -6.71 37.05 38.21
CA ASN A 857 -7.79 36.88 39.18
C ASN A 857 -8.31 35.44 39.29
N VAL A 858 -7.74 34.49 38.53
CA VAL A 858 -8.23 33.11 38.50
C VAL A 858 -7.97 32.39 39.82
N VAL A 859 -6.76 32.53 40.36
CA VAL A 859 -6.38 31.94 41.67
C VAL A 859 -6.68 32.98 42.76
N PRO A 860 -7.53 32.67 43.75
CA PRO A 860 -7.78 33.58 44.87
C PRO A 860 -6.52 33.77 45.73
N GLU A 861 -6.28 35.00 46.20
CA GLU A 861 -5.17 35.31 47.11
C GLU A 861 -5.24 34.49 48.42
N ASN A 862 -6.46 34.20 48.90
CA ASN A 862 -6.63 33.28 50.02
C ASN A 862 -6.34 31.85 49.56
N ARG A 863 -5.17 31.32 49.94
CA ARG A 863 -4.69 29.97 49.62
C ARG A 863 -5.64 28.83 49.99
N LEU A 864 -6.55 29.03 50.95
CA LEU A 864 -7.54 28.03 51.38
C LEU A 864 -8.80 28.03 50.50
N ARG A 865 -9.03 29.06 49.68
CA ARG A 865 -10.23 29.18 48.86
C ARG A 865 -10.08 28.37 47.57
N ALA A 866 -10.99 27.41 47.35
CA ALA A 866 -11.05 26.66 46.10
C ALA A 866 -11.56 27.54 44.94
N TYR A 867 -11.14 27.21 43.72
CA TYR A 867 -11.57 27.87 42.48
C TYR A 867 -11.77 26.81 41.38
N ASP A 868 -12.33 27.22 40.24
CA ASP A 868 -12.50 26.34 39.09
C ASP A 868 -11.28 26.45 38.16
N SER A 869 -10.49 25.38 38.03
CA SER A 869 -9.31 25.39 37.18
C SER A 869 -9.64 25.51 35.69
N ARG A 870 -10.89 25.27 35.27
CA ARG A 870 -11.33 25.54 33.89
C ARG A 870 -11.18 27.02 33.51
N ALA A 871 -11.29 27.93 34.48
CA ALA A 871 -11.05 29.36 34.24
C ALA A 871 -9.61 29.62 33.77
N ALA A 872 -8.62 28.87 34.28
CA ALA A 872 -7.25 28.94 33.78
C ALA A 872 -7.15 28.34 32.37
N ILE A 873 -7.76 27.18 32.12
CA ILE A 873 -7.79 26.52 30.80
C ILE A 873 -8.34 27.48 29.72
N HIS A 874 -9.52 28.05 29.94
CA HIS A 874 -10.13 29.00 29.01
C HIS A 874 -9.37 30.33 28.91
N GLY A 875 -8.70 30.76 29.99
CA GLY A 875 -7.92 31.99 30.01
C GLY A 875 -6.60 31.88 29.24
N ILE A 876 -6.08 30.68 29.01
CA ILE A 876 -4.85 30.46 28.22
C ILE A 876 -5.13 29.97 26.79
N ALA A 877 -6.23 29.26 26.55
CA ALA A 877 -6.60 28.73 25.24
C ALA A 877 -7.20 29.79 24.32
N ASP A 878 -7.09 29.61 23.01
CA ASP A 878 -7.77 30.44 22.02
C ASP A 878 -9.29 30.36 22.21
N ALA A 879 -9.99 31.48 22.04
CA ALA A 879 -11.42 31.57 22.26
C ALA A 879 -12.18 30.55 21.39
N GLY A 880 -13.07 29.77 22.01
CA GLY A 880 -13.87 28.73 21.34
C GLY A 880 -13.14 27.42 21.05
N SER A 881 -11.84 27.31 21.34
CA SER A 881 -11.04 26.11 21.00
C SER A 881 -11.06 25.00 22.05
N VAL A 882 -11.59 25.23 23.25
CA VAL A 882 -11.52 24.25 24.34
C VAL A 882 -12.56 23.15 24.13
N LEU A 883 -12.11 21.90 24.10
CA LEU A 883 -12.93 20.71 24.16
C LEU A 883 -12.55 19.89 25.40
N MET A 884 -13.42 19.89 26.41
CA MET A 884 -13.23 19.11 27.63
C MET A 884 -13.47 17.62 27.37
N LEU A 885 -12.65 16.76 27.96
CA LEU A 885 -12.76 15.30 27.83
C LEU A 885 -12.94 14.63 29.21
N ARG A 886 -13.82 13.63 29.26
CA ARG A 886 -14.13 12.79 30.44
C ARG A 886 -14.44 13.58 31.69
N GLU A 887 -15.25 14.63 31.60
CA GLU A 887 -15.56 15.45 32.79
C GLU A 887 -16.36 14.71 33.87
N GLY A 888 -17.04 13.61 33.52
CA GLY A 888 -17.76 12.76 34.47
C GLY A 888 -16.87 11.81 35.29
N PHE A 889 -15.62 11.58 34.88
CA PHE A 889 -14.71 10.60 35.48
C PHE A 889 -13.37 11.23 35.86
N GLY A 890 -12.72 10.70 36.90
CA GLY A 890 -11.41 11.19 37.36
C GLY A 890 -11.39 12.70 37.61
N ILE A 891 -12.45 13.23 38.26
CA ILE A 891 -12.74 14.67 38.38
C ILE A 891 -11.64 15.48 39.11
N GLY A 892 -10.70 14.80 39.76
CA GLY A 892 -9.50 15.41 40.35
C GLY A 892 -8.56 16.07 39.34
N ILE A 893 -8.62 15.64 38.07
CA ILE A 893 -7.88 16.27 36.96
C ILE A 893 -8.84 16.56 35.81
N HIS A 894 -8.89 17.82 35.41
CA HIS A 894 -9.52 18.23 34.16
C HIS A 894 -8.57 17.95 32.99
N THR A 895 -9.10 17.36 31.91
CA THR A 895 -8.36 17.11 30.66
C THR A 895 -9.11 17.77 29.51
N ALA A 896 -8.40 18.46 28.62
CA ALA A 896 -9.00 19.15 27.49
C ALA A 896 -8.06 19.18 26.28
N LEU A 897 -8.62 19.10 25.07
CA LEU A 897 -7.93 19.53 23.86
C LEU A 897 -8.22 21.02 23.64
N ALA A 898 -7.22 21.78 23.22
CA ALA A 898 -7.36 23.21 23.02
C ALA A 898 -6.38 23.72 21.95
N ARG A 899 -6.43 25.02 21.66
CA ARG A 899 -5.43 25.69 20.82
C ARG A 899 -4.76 26.86 21.52
N ILE A 900 -3.50 27.10 21.15
CA ILE A 900 -2.76 28.31 21.51
C ILE A 900 -2.12 28.85 20.24
N GLU A 901 -2.56 30.03 19.81
CA GLU A 901 -2.19 30.66 18.53
C GLU A 901 -2.44 29.73 17.32
N GLY A 902 -3.59 29.05 17.35
CA GLY A 902 -4.05 28.11 16.34
C GLY A 902 -3.39 26.73 16.44
N ARG A 903 -2.38 26.52 17.28
CA ARG A 903 -1.67 25.24 17.44
C ARG A 903 -2.39 24.33 18.43
N PRO A 904 -2.67 23.06 18.09
CA PRO A 904 -3.36 22.14 18.99
C PRO A 904 -2.47 21.70 20.16
N VAL A 905 -3.05 21.63 21.35
CA VAL A 905 -2.39 21.20 22.60
C VAL A 905 -3.33 20.32 23.41
N GLY A 906 -2.78 19.40 24.20
CA GLY A 906 -3.50 18.79 25.32
C GLY A 906 -3.29 19.63 26.58
N ILE A 907 -4.31 19.76 27.43
CA ILE A 907 -4.23 20.47 28.70
C ILE A 907 -4.71 19.56 29.82
N MET A 908 -3.91 19.41 30.87
CA MET A 908 -4.30 18.76 32.11
C MET A 908 -4.20 19.74 33.28
N ALA A 909 -5.21 19.79 34.15
CA ALA A 909 -5.25 20.71 35.27
C ALA A 909 -5.81 20.05 36.53
N ASN A 910 -5.12 20.17 37.66
CA ASN A 910 -5.68 19.70 38.93
C ASN A 910 -6.95 20.50 39.28
N ASN A 911 -7.93 19.83 39.88
CA ASN A 911 -9.19 20.42 40.29
C ASN A 911 -9.21 20.69 41.80
N PRO A 912 -9.03 21.94 42.27
CA PRO A 912 -8.98 22.23 43.70
C PRO A 912 -10.33 22.05 44.41
N ARG A 913 -11.44 21.92 43.67
CA ARG A 913 -12.77 21.61 44.23
C ARG A 913 -12.94 20.12 44.55
N HIS A 914 -12.04 19.26 44.07
CA HIS A 914 -12.02 17.83 44.37
C HIS A 914 -10.82 17.51 45.26
N LEU A 915 -11.07 17.07 46.49
CA LEU A 915 -10.01 16.69 47.44
C LEU A 915 -8.89 17.75 47.60
N GLY A 916 -9.24 19.03 47.43
CA GLY A 916 -8.28 20.13 47.49
C GLY A 916 -7.21 20.15 46.39
N GLY A 917 -7.40 19.38 45.31
CA GLY A 917 -6.46 19.19 44.20
C GLY A 917 -5.69 17.86 44.24
N ALA A 918 -5.97 16.99 45.23
CA ALA A 918 -5.28 15.70 45.35
C ALA A 918 -5.61 14.77 44.17
N ILE A 919 -4.64 13.96 43.79
CA ILE A 919 -4.77 13.02 42.67
C ILE A 919 -5.13 11.63 43.24
N ASP A 920 -6.35 11.19 43.01
CA ASP A 920 -6.86 9.85 43.34
C ASP A 920 -6.69 8.86 42.17
N ALA A 921 -7.09 7.61 42.37
CA ALA A 921 -6.88 6.52 41.42
C ALA A 921 -7.47 6.85 40.03
N ASP A 922 -8.75 7.27 40.01
CA ASP A 922 -9.46 7.58 38.77
C ASP A 922 -8.83 8.79 38.04
N ALA A 923 -8.41 9.83 38.77
CA ALA A 923 -7.70 10.96 38.16
C ALA A 923 -6.32 10.55 37.63
N GLY A 924 -5.62 9.66 38.33
CA GLY A 924 -4.32 9.12 37.90
C GLY A 924 -4.42 8.32 36.60
N ASP A 925 -5.42 7.44 36.49
CA ASP A 925 -5.71 6.69 35.27
C ASP A 925 -6.09 7.61 34.10
N LYS A 926 -7.02 8.54 34.34
CA LYS A 926 -7.45 9.52 33.34
C LYS A 926 -6.28 10.35 32.81
N ALA A 927 -5.40 10.83 33.70
CA ALA A 927 -4.24 11.62 33.31
C ALA A 927 -3.22 10.78 32.52
N ALA A 928 -2.94 9.55 32.94
CA ALA A 928 -2.04 8.64 32.23
C ALA A 928 -2.54 8.32 30.82
N ARG A 929 -3.85 8.06 30.66
CA ARG A 929 -4.46 7.84 29.34
C ARG A 929 -4.39 9.09 28.47
N PHE A 930 -4.70 10.26 29.03
CA PHE A 930 -4.65 11.53 28.29
C PHE A 930 -3.22 11.86 27.82
N MET A 931 -2.20 11.59 28.63
CA MET A 931 -0.80 11.69 28.23
C MET A 931 -0.49 10.80 27.01
N GLN A 932 -0.98 9.56 26.98
CA GLN A 932 -0.78 8.66 25.85
C GLN A 932 -1.52 9.12 24.59
N LEU A 933 -2.76 9.63 24.73
CA LEU A 933 -3.51 10.21 23.62
C LEU A 933 -2.74 11.36 22.95
N CYS A 934 -2.26 12.30 23.77
CA CYS A 934 -1.45 13.41 23.30
C CYS A 934 -0.14 12.93 22.66
N ASP A 935 0.55 11.97 23.28
CA ASP A 935 1.80 11.43 22.73
C ASP A 935 1.58 10.73 21.39
N ALA A 936 0.60 9.85 21.29
CA ALA A 936 0.33 9.03 20.10
C ALA A 936 0.13 9.92 18.87
N HIS A 937 -0.66 10.98 19.02
CA HIS A 937 -1.05 11.88 17.93
C HIS A 937 -0.21 13.17 17.84
N GLY A 938 0.85 13.29 18.66
CA GLY A 938 1.84 14.36 18.53
C GLY A 938 1.37 15.72 19.05
N LEU A 939 0.59 15.74 20.13
CA LEU A 939 0.17 16.96 20.82
C LEU A 939 1.06 17.24 22.04
N PRO A 940 1.65 18.43 22.17
CA PRO A 940 2.32 18.85 23.40
C PRO A 940 1.31 19.06 24.52
N ILE A 941 1.75 18.84 25.76
CA ILE A 941 0.88 18.83 26.94
C ILE A 941 1.16 20.07 27.78
N VAL A 942 0.14 20.87 28.05
CA VAL A 942 0.17 21.94 29.06
C VAL A 942 -0.31 21.37 30.38
N SER A 943 0.51 21.49 31.42
CA SER A 943 0.22 20.97 32.75
C SER A 943 0.01 22.12 33.72
N LEU A 944 -1.23 22.28 34.22
CA LEU A 944 -1.61 23.29 35.20
C LEU A 944 -1.67 22.66 36.59
N ILE A 945 -0.67 22.97 37.42
CA ILE A 945 -0.41 22.27 38.68
C ILE A 945 -1.01 23.05 39.86
N ASP A 946 -1.96 22.42 40.56
CA ASP A 946 -2.47 22.84 41.88
C ASP A 946 -2.84 21.59 42.69
N SER A 947 -1.82 20.86 43.10
CA SER A 947 -1.97 19.59 43.80
C SER A 947 -1.21 19.54 45.13
N PRO A 948 -1.87 19.07 46.21
CA PRO A 948 -1.20 18.74 47.45
C PRO A 948 -0.47 17.39 47.42
N GLY A 949 -0.47 16.69 46.28
CA GLY A 949 0.11 15.36 46.12
C GLY A 949 -0.94 14.31 45.74
N PHE A 950 -0.56 13.04 45.81
CA PHE A 950 -1.51 11.94 45.67
C PHE A 950 -2.45 11.88 46.88
N MET A 951 -3.67 11.42 46.66
CA MET A 951 -4.57 11.09 47.77
C MET A 951 -3.96 9.94 48.57
N VAL A 952 -3.97 10.08 49.90
CA VAL A 952 -3.41 9.11 50.85
C VAL A 952 -4.48 8.65 51.85
N GLY A 953 -4.36 7.42 52.34
CA GLY A 953 -5.25 6.87 53.36
C GLY A 953 -5.64 5.42 53.09
N PRO A 954 -6.00 4.64 54.13
CA PRO A 954 -6.23 3.21 53.99
C PRO A 954 -7.31 2.88 52.95
N ASP A 955 -8.36 3.69 52.85
CA ASP A 955 -9.47 3.47 51.92
C ASP A 955 -9.07 3.64 50.45
N ILE A 956 -8.18 4.60 50.14
CA ILE A 956 -7.70 4.77 48.77
C ILE A 956 -6.67 3.70 48.42
N GLU A 957 -5.81 3.33 49.37
CA GLU A 957 -4.85 2.23 49.16
C GLU A 957 -5.53 0.89 48.87
N ALA A 958 -6.69 0.62 49.50
CA ALA A 958 -7.50 -0.56 49.22
C ALA A 958 -8.00 -0.65 47.76
N LYS A 959 -8.02 0.47 47.04
CA LYS A 959 -8.38 0.57 45.61
C LYS A 959 -7.16 0.48 44.69
N ALA A 960 -6.03 -0.03 45.18
CA ALA A 960 -4.78 -0.13 44.42
C ALA A 960 -4.20 1.22 43.97
N GLN A 961 -4.41 2.28 44.77
CA GLN A 961 -3.92 3.65 44.52
C GLN A 961 -2.49 3.68 43.97
N VAL A 962 -1.57 2.94 44.62
CA VAL A 962 -0.16 2.82 44.20
C VAL A 962 -0.02 2.56 42.70
N ARG A 963 -0.76 1.60 42.13
CA ARG A 963 -0.64 1.25 40.71
C ARG A 963 -1.27 2.31 39.82
N HIS A 964 -2.46 2.78 40.16
CA HIS A 964 -3.19 3.78 39.38
C HIS A 964 -2.38 5.07 39.20
N VAL A 965 -1.87 5.64 40.30
CA VAL A 965 -1.08 6.87 40.20
C VAL A 965 0.33 6.65 39.65
N SER A 966 0.90 5.46 39.83
CA SER A 966 2.20 5.12 39.20
C SER A 966 2.11 5.07 37.68
N ARG A 967 0.94 4.81 37.09
CA ARG A 967 0.75 4.84 35.63
C ARG A 967 1.08 6.22 35.05
N MET A 968 0.84 7.31 35.78
CA MET A 968 1.22 8.66 35.34
C MET A 968 2.73 8.76 35.13
N PHE A 969 3.55 8.27 36.06
CA PHE A 969 5.01 8.29 35.92
C PHE A 969 5.49 7.43 34.75
N VAL A 970 4.91 6.24 34.58
CA VAL A 970 5.28 5.34 33.48
C VAL A 970 4.91 5.95 32.12
N ALA A 971 3.71 6.54 32.01
CA ALA A 971 3.26 7.23 30.80
C ALA A 971 4.16 8.44 30.50
N ALA A 972 4.38 9.31 31.50
CA ALA A 972 5.22 10.49 31.39
C ALA A 972 6.66 10.17 30.96
N ALA A 973 7.30 9.18 31.59
CA ALA A 973 8.68 8.78 31.29
C ALA A 973 8.88 8.25 29.85
N LYS A 974 7.77 7.97 29.16
CA LYS A 974 7.77 7.46 27.81
C LYS A 974 7.42 8.54 26.77
N LEU A 975 6.86 9.68 27.17
CA LEU A 975 6.43 10.74 26.26
C LEU A 975 7.53 11.18 25.28
N ARG A 976 7.12 11.39 24.04
CA ARG A 976 7.91 12.03 22.98
C ARG A 976 7.57 13.51 22.90
N MET A 977 6.30 13.84 23.14
CA MET A 977 5.82 15.21 23.22
C MET A 977 6.15 15.84 24.57
N PRO A 978 6.59 17.11 24.62
CA PRO A 978 6.99 17.74 25.87
C PRO A 978 5.77 18.12 26.73
N ILE A 979 6.02 18.17 28.04
CA ILE A 979 5.15 18.80 29.02
C ILE A 979 5.63 20.25 29.26
N LEU A 980 4.70 21.19 29.23
CA LEU A 980 4.87 22.60 29.56
C LEU A 980 4.20 22.85 30.92
N ALA A 981 4.97 22.91 32.00
CA ALA A 981 4.43 22.94 33.36
C ALA A 981 4.26 24.37 33.88
N VAL A 982 3.05 24.67 34.38
CA VAL A 982 2.68 25.95 35.00
C VAL A 982 2.04 25.66 36.35
N THR A 983 2.72 26.01 37.43
CA THR A 983 2.16 25.92 38.78
C THR A 983 1.22 27.09 39.04
N LEU A 984 -0.03 26.79 39.37
CA LEU A 984 -1.04 27.79 39.70
C LEU A 984 -1.00 28.14 41.20
N ARG A 985 -0.87 27.14 42.07
CA ARG A 985 -0.80 27.32 43.52
C ARG A 985 -0.06 26.18 44.22
N LYS A 986 -0.70 25.07 44.58
CA LYS A 986 -0.04 23.99 45.35
C LYS A 986 0.82 23.11 44.45
N CYS A 987 2.06 22.89 44.86
CA CYS A 987 2.99 22.04 44.13
C CYS A 987 3.75 21.15 45.13
N TYR A 988 3.04 20.15 45.68
CA TYR A 988 3.56 19.30 46.74
C TYR A 988 3.79 17.85 46.32
N GLY A 989 4.93 17.30 46.76
CA GLY A 989 5.26 15.88 46.73
C GLY A 989 5.18 15.21 45.34
N LEU A 990 5.04 13.89 45.36
CA LEU A 990 5.08 13.07 44.15
C LEU A 990 3.91 13.35 43.18
N GLY A 991 2.75 13.80 43.66
CA GLY A 991 1.62 14.12 42.79
C GLY A 991 1.93 15.31 41.88
N ALA A 992 2.53 16.37 42.43
CA ALA A 992 2.97 17.50 41.63
C ALA A 992 4.12 17.13 40.68
N MET A 993 5.05 16.28 41.11
CA MET A 993 6.09 15.73 40.23
C MET A 993 5.50 14.94 39.06
N ALA A 994 4.47 14.13 39.29
CA ALA A 994 3.79 13.38 38.23
C ALA A 994 3.13 14.32 37.21
N MET A 995 2.53 15.42 37.66
CA MET A 995 1.97 16.46 36.77
C MET A 995 3.05 17.15 35.93
N ALA A 996 4.30 17.25 36.40
CA ALA A 996 5.42 17.79 35.61
C ALA A 996 6.24 16.71 34.86
N GLY A 997 5.73 15.47 34.77
CA GLY A 997 6.35 14.41 34.00
C GLY A 997 7.41 13.57 34.74
N GLY A 998 7.43 13.63 36.07
CA GLY A 998 8.35 12.88 36.93
C GLY A 998 9.37 13.75 37.70
N GLY A 999 9.41 15.05 37.43
CA GLY A 999 10.27 16.04 38.11
C GLY A 999 10.41 17.32 37.28
N TRP A 1000 10.92 18.39 37.88
CA TRP A 1000 10.92 19.73 37.25
C TRP A 1000 11.79 19.85 36.00
N HIS A 1001 12.86 19.07 35.91
CA HIS A 1001 13.72 19.00 34.72
C HIS A 1001 13.21 18.03 33.63
N ALA A 1002 12.12 17.29 33.89
CA ALA A 1002 11.49 16.43 32.88
C ALA A 1002 10.55 17.23 31.95
N SER A 1003 10.00 18.33 32.44
CA SER A 1003 9.24 19.29 31.63
C SER A 1003 10.18 20.16 30.79
N HIS A 1004 9.68 20.67 29.67
CA HIS A 1004 10.45 21.59 28.81
C HIS A 1004 10.75 22.90 29.53
N PHE A 1005 9.79 23.38 30.30
CA PHE A 1005 9.98 24.36 31.36
C PHE A 1005 9.03 24.05 32.50
N THR A 1006 9.38 24.54 33.69
CA THR A 1006 8.54 24.58 34.88
C THR A 1006 8.50 26.01 35.40
N VAL A 1007 7.39 26.70 35.16
CA VAL A 1007 7.15 28.06 35.67
C VAL A 1007 6.04 28.09 36.71
N SER A 1008 5.98 29.14 37.50
CA SER A 1008 4.95 29.34 38.52
C SER A 1008 4.26 30.67 38.38
N TRP A 1009 2.97 30.72 38.69
CA TRP A 1009 2.30 31.96 39.07
C TRP A 1009 2.78 32.43 40.45
N PRO A 1010 2.58 33.71 40.82
CA PRO A 1010 3.07 34.24 42.09
C PRO A 1010 2.47 33.55 43.31
N THR A 1011 1.28 32.97 43.16
CA THR A 1011 0.55 32.19 44.18
C THR A 1011 1.12 30.79 44.42
N GLY A 1012 2.18 30.40 43.72
CA GLY A 1012 2.79 29.08 43.87
C GLY A 1012 3.40 28.84 45.26
N GLU A 1013 3.16 27.64 45.79
CA GLU A 1013 3.70 27.15 47.06
C GLU A 1013 4.20 25.71 46.89
N TYR A 1014 5.46 25.47 47.26
CA TYR A 1014 6.21 24.25 47.00
C TYR A 1014 6.71 23.58 48.28
N GLY A 1015 6.87 22.26 48.22
CA GLY A 1015 7.35 21.47 49.35
C GLY A 1015 7.25 19.96 49.11
N PRO A 1016 7.98 19.15 49.90
CA PRO A 1016 7.96 17.69 49.77
C PRO A 1016 6.61 17.08 50.17
N MET A 1017 5.83 17.79 50.98
CA MET A 1017 4.46 17.50 51.40
C MET A 1017 3.77 18.81 51.79
N GLY A 1018 2.48 18.76 52.12
CA GLY A 1018 1.77 19.94 52.65
C GLY A 1018 2.48 20.54 53.87
N LEU A 1019 2.62 21.87 53.86
CA LEU A 1019 3.47 22.61 54.80
C LEU A 1019 3.07 22.39 56.28
N GLU A 1020 1.77 22.36 56.54
CA GLU A 1020 1.20 22.10 57.86
C GLU A 1020 1.58 20.71 58.38
N GLY A 1021 1.48 19.69 57.53
CA GLY A 1021 1.87 18.32 57.87
C GLY A 1021 3.37 18.17 58.11
N ALA A 1022 4.19 18.87 57.34
CA ALA A 1022 5.64 18.89 57.52
C ALA A 1022 6.04 19.50 58.88
N ILE A 1023 5.38 20.57 59.34
CA ILE A 1023 5.61 21.13 60.67
C ILE A 1023 5.18 20.16 61.78
N GLN A 1024 3.99 19.57 61.66
CA GLN A 1024 3.48 18.63 62.67
C GLN A 1024 4.38 17.40 62.83
N LEU A 1025 5.02 16.93 61.75
CA LEU A 1025 5.91 15.77 61.79
C LEU A 1025 7.35 16.17 62.17
N GLY A 1026 7.90 17.19 61.53
CA GLY A 1026 9.30 17.58 61.64
C GLY A 1026 9.66 18.35 62.92
N PHE A 1027 8.68 19.04 63.51
CA PHE A 1027 8.85 19.87 64.72
C PHE A 1027 8.04 19.35 65.91
N LYS A 1028 7.67 18.06 65.89
CA LYS A 1028 6.81 17.46 66.91
C LYS A 1028 7.37 17.63 68.32
N LYS A 1029 8.68 17.41 68.51
CA LYS A 1029 9.33 17.50 69.82
C LYS A 1029 9.35 18.94 70.34
N GLU A 1030 9.57 19.90 69.46
CA GLU A 1030 9.59 21.33 69.73
C GLU A 1030 8.20 21.84 70.11
N LEU A 1031 7.15 21.37 69.41
CA LEU A 1031 5.77 21.71 69.71
C LEU A 1031 5.28 21.05 71.01
N GLU A 1032 5.66 19.80 71.27
CA GLU A 1032 5.32 19.07 72.50
C GLU A 1032 6.05 19.63 73.74
N ALA A 1033 7.24 20.22 73.55
CA ALA A 1033 7.99 20.89 74.61
C ALA A 1033 7.30 22.16 75.14
N VAL A 1034 6.40 22.77 74.36
CA VAL A 1034 5.53 23.88 74.80
C VAL A 1034 4.20 23.29 75.29
N PRO A 1035 3.66 23.67 76.47
CA PRO A 1035 2.37 23.19 76.95
C PRO A 1035 1.21 23.48 75.98
N ASP A 1036 0.17 22.63 76.01
CA ASP A 1036 -0.98 22.81 75.13
C ASP A 1036 -1.75 24.10 75.47
N GLY A 1037 -1.94 24.98 74.47
CA GLY A 1037 -2.51 26.31 74.70
C GLY A 1037 -2.14 27.35 73.62
N PRO A 1038 -2.43 28.64 73.88
CA PRO A 1038 -2.21 29.73 72.92
C PRO A 1038 -0.76 29.85 72.45
N GLU A 1039 0.21 29.56 73.32
CA GLU A 1039 1.64 29.66 73.02
C GLU A 1039 2.12 28.58 72.04
N ARG A 1040 1.68 27.32 72.23
CA ARG A 1040 1.96 26.24 71.26
C ARG A 1040 1.34 26.55 69.90
N ARG A 1041 0.13 27.12 69.89
CA ARG A 1041 -0.55 27.54 68.65
C ARG A 1041 0.20 28.67 67.95
N ALA A 1042 0.66 29.67 68.70
CA ALA A 1042 1.47 30.76 68.16
C ALA A 1042 2.81 30.26 67.58
N LEU A 1043 3.48 29.32 68.26
CA LEU A 1043 4.70 28.68 67.76
C LEU A 1043 4.42 27.88 66.48
N TYR A 1044 3.34 27.10 66.46
CA TYR A 1044 2.90 26.36 65.28
C TYR A 1044 2.63 27.30 64.10
N ASP A 1045 1.84 28.35 64.30
CA ASP A 1045 1.50 29.34 63.27
C ASP A 1045 2.76 30.06 62.77
N GLN A 1046 3.70 30.39 63.66
CA GLN A 1046 5.00 30.98 63.31
C GLN A 1046 5.83 30.03 62.43
N LEU A 1047 5.94 28.75 62.81
CA LEU A 1047 6.71 27.76 62.06
C LEU A 1047 6.07 27.48 60.68
N VAL A 1048 4.74 27.42 60.60
CA VAL A 1048 4.00 27.30 59.34
C VAL A 1048 4.24 28.52 58.45
N ALA A 1049 4.18 29.74 59.00
CA ALA A 1049 4.47 30.96 58.25
C ALA A 1049 5.91 30.99 57.71
N GLN A 1050 6.89 30.53 58.49
CA GLN A 1050 8.28 30.41 58.04
C GLN A 1050 8.46 29.37 56.92
N MET A 1051 7.81 28.21 57.03
CA MET A 1051 7.83 27.21 55.96
C MET A 1051 7.12 27.70 54.71
N TYR A 1052 6.02 28.44 54.86
CA TYR A 1052 5.32 29.07 53.75
C TYR A 1052 6.20 30.08 53.03
N GLU A 1053 6.86 30.97 53.77
CA GLU A 1053 7.79 31.92 53.17
C GLU A 1053 8.89 31.18 52.39
N ARG A 1054 9.52 30.14 52.97
CA ARG A 1054 10.54 29.34 52.27
C ARG A 1054 10.01 28.62 51.03
N GLY A 1055 8.81 28.06 51.11
CA GLY A 1055 8.15 27.34 50.02
C GLY A 1055 7.46 28.24 48.99
N HIS A 1056 7.44 29.55 49.20
CA HIS A 1056 6.83 30.50 48.27
C HIS A 1056 7.58 30.51 46.93
N ALA A 1057 6.85 30.55 45.81
CA ALA A 1057 7.41 30.40 44.47
C ALA A 1057 8.61 31.32 44.19
N ILE A 1058 8.58 32.56 44.70
CA ILE A 1058 9.69 33.53 44.54
C ILE A 1058 10.99 33.02 45.17
N ASN A 1059 10.91 32.44 46.37
CA ASN A 1059 12.07 31.92 47.08
C ASN A 1059 12.56 30.61 46.47
N VAL A 1060 11.63 29.77 45.98
CA VAL A 1060 11.93 28.53 45.24
C VAL A 1060 12.68 28.86 43.93
N ALA A 1061 12.21 29.84 43.18
CA ALA A 1061 12.89 30.33 41.98
C ALA A 1061 14.25 30.99 42.31
N GLY A 1062 14.35 31.71 43.43
CA GLY A 1062 15.63 32.25 43.93
C GLY A 1062 16.68 31.17 44.19
N ASN A 1063 16.25 29.94 44.49
CA ASN A 1063 17.11 28.76 44.63
C ASN A 1063 17.24 27.93 43.34
N THR A 1064 16.72 28.42 42.21
CA THR A 1064 16.81 27.78 40.88
C THR A 1064 16.13 26.40 40.77
N GLU A 1065 15.16 26.10 41.65
CA GLU A 1065 14.39 24.84 41.57
C GLU A 1065 13.31 24.86 40.47
N ILE A 1066 12.91 26.05 40.02
CA ILE A 1066 11.98 26.28 38.90
C ILE A 1066 12.53 27.38 37.99
N ASP A 1067 12.09 27.43 36.73
CA ASP A 1067 12.68 28.32 35.71
C ASP A 1067 12.33 29.79 35.92
N ALA A 1068 11.09 30.07 36.34
CA ALA A 1068 10.62 31.43 36.59
C ALA A 1068 9.36 31.48 37.44
N VAL A 1069 9.17 32.61 38.14
CA VAL A 1069 7.86 33.08 38.60
C VAL A 1069 7.39 34.14 37.62
N ILE A 1070 6.20 33.97 37.04
CA ILE A 1070 5.69 34.79 35.94
C ILE A 1070 4.43 35.55 36.36
N ASP A 1071 4.15 36.68 35.71
CA ASP A 1071 2.80 37.25 35.75
C ASP A 1071 1.83 36.26 35.09
N PRO A 1072 0.68 35.92 35.70
CA PRO A 1072 -0.31 35.06 35.06
C PRO A 1072 -0.68 35.50 33.63
N ALA A 1073 -0.68 36.81 33.35
CA ALA A 1073 -0.93 37.35 32.01
C ALA A 1073 0.12 36.95 30.95
N ASP A 1074 1.34 36.63 31.37
CA ASP A 1074 2.44 36.21 30.49
C ASP A 1074 2.43 34.70 30.18
N THR A 1075 1.48 33.93 30.74
CA THR A 1075 1.44 32.47 30.59
C THR A 1075 1.46 32.04 29.11
N ARG A 1076 0.67 32.70 28.25
CA ARG A 1076 0.62 32.37 26.82
C ARG A 1076 1.97 32.57 26.13
N LYS A 1077 2.74 33.60 26.50
CA LYS A 1077 4.07 33.86 25.93
C LYS A 1077 5.03 32.70 26.18
N TRP A 1078 5.03 32.16 27.40
CA TRP A 1078 5.81 30.98 27.76
C TRP A 1078 5.36 29.74 26.99
N LEU A 1079 4.05 29.49 26.95
CA LEU A 1079 3.50 28.35 26.22
C LEU A 1079 3.86 28.40 24.74
N VAL A 1080 3.70 29.55 24.08
CA VAL A 1080 4.10 29.73 22.66
C VAL A 1080 5.58 29.44 22.46
N SER A 1081 6.45 29.94 23.35
CA SER A 1081 7.89 29.63 23.30
C SER A 1081 8.16 28.12 23.36
N GLY A 1082 7.51 27.40 24.27
CA GLY A 1082 7.63 25.94 24.36
C GLY A 1082 7.09 25.22 23.12
N LEU A 1083 5.98 25.70 22.55
CA LEU A 1083 5.38 25.16 21.33
C LEU A 1083 6.22 25.41 20.06
N HIS A 1084 7.15 26.35 20.07
CA HIS A 1084 8.10 26.51 18.96
C HIS A 1084 9.23 25.47 19.02
N ALA A 1085 9.63 25.03 20.22
CA ALA A 1085 10.67 24.03 20.41
C ALA A 1085 10.19 22.59 20.09
N THR A 1086 8.87 22.35 20.02
CA THR A 1086 8.28 21.01 19.83
C THR A 1086 8.51 20.39 18.45
N GLU A 1087 8.75 21.18 17.40
CA GLU A 1087 8.99 20.66 16.03
C GLU A 1087 10.24 19.79 15.95
N MET A 1088 11.21 19.98 16.85
CA MET A 1088 12.45 19.20 16.93
C MET A 1088 12.26 17.79 17.51
N HIS A 1089 11.18 17.53 18.26
CA HIS A 1089 10.94 16.25 18.95
C HIS A 1089 10.07 15.26 18.14
N ALA A 1090 9.48 15.69 17.02
CA ALA A 1090 8.58 14.89 16.19
C ALA A 1090 9.27 13.77 15.37
N ALA A 1091 10.61 13.70 15.38
CA ALA A 1091 11.42 12.74 14.63
C ALA A 1091 11.49 11.32 15.24
N LYS A 1092 10.86 11.08 16.40
CA LYS A 1092 10.81 9.74 17.04
C LYS A 1092 9.66 8.89 16.45
N PRO A 1093 9.87 7.60 16.12
CA PRO A 1093 8.88 6.76 15.46
C PRO A 1093 7.53 6.76 16.21
N ARG A 1094 6.43 6.87 15.45
CA ARG A 1094 5.04 6.67 15.91
C ARG A 1094 4.80 5.16 16.03
N GLY A 1095 4.26 4.72 17.16
CA GLY A 1095 4.08 3.28 17.41
C GLY A 1095 3.71 2.93 18.85
N ARG A 1096 2.89 3.73 19.52
CA ARG A 1096 2.29 3.34 20.81
C ARG A 1096 0.78 3.43 20.72
N PHE A 1097 0.10 2.40 21.22
CA PHE A 1097 -1.35 2.40 21.36
C PHE A 1097 -1.78 3.38 22.45
N VAL A 1098 -2.98 3.93 22.33
CA VAL A 1098 -3.67 4.65 23.40
C VAL A 1098 -4.42 3.63 24.23
N ASP A 1099 -4.15 3.57 25.53
CA ASP A 1099 -4.86 2.66 26.42
C ASP A 1099 -6.37 2.94 26.40
N THR A 1100 -7.18 1.87 26.38
CA THR A 1100 -8.64 1.96 26.41
C THR A 1100 -9.17 2.37 27.77
N TRP A 1101 -8.35 2.25 28.81
CA TRP A 1101 -8.71 2.58 30.19
C TRP A 1101 -8.76 4.08 30.45
#